data_AF-A0A2D9KZU8-F1
#
_entry.id   AF-A0A2D9KZU8-F1
#
_cell.length_a   1.000
_cell.length_b   1.000
_cell.length_c   1.000
_cell.angle_alpha   90.00
_cell.angle_beta   90.00
_cell.angle_gamma   90.00
#
_symmetry.space_group_name_H-M   'P 1'
#
loop_
_entity.id
_entity.type
_entity.pdbx_description
1 polymer ?
#
loop_
_entity_poly.entity_id
_entity_poly.type
_entity_poly.pdbx_seq_one_letter_code
_entity_poly.pdbx_strand_id
1 'polypeptide(L)'
;MANLQIRCFGFTDADHQQLQALLSQYNSSLNHQWQISRLGHAVLYFYNVDNAEGLKSWQQRDVELLNIYCSRRKTTHQQNLLQIKLPLTSSNLFSLFAFAERHFAQSRKLSAKGFHFLQSPAKVINPRLFSMWLGNALLRNQSKPAADLPKLNLLISVVTDERRGDIITDPALLKTWLSQLTDDLSQRLSILLANLQAIKHHHISETRQINLLDVYFHELKRLLLTRDSKVIAAESSLKRPAQKNLSNFSQTIRCLAELYFNLADKHYQRGERPANSPRFLFCLNRGSELISLQILHAYLYYRAAPKDCWLQLNQLLIYLEKAKALQQEPDVSPLGSSDNFEHIYKRIALTAIADPYSLSKYSVIRLYSMIAEVVNKAVITDIPPQQQVLENAFLLTGYFCVEAEQDQAPKALSKTPQLTRQASDNRMLQTQDVLTILGQKLILSNKRENALDLQLIRQVMPQLAANYQRQSPRKQLIDNGSVEIVHGYDNIVDFLNGASSNSMQAKVLNDSEHGSLLLINKCEDTIDVNELVLLKLQNKLQLATICWFCNDWQNNAQAGLSLIEGTPEVVTCQPIPGNFLYPGIQLNTQPPALITQKGVFSPKRQLTISNSKEASINAETKDLFSATLDYERFTYIVKAGS
;
A
#
# COMPACT_ATOMS: atom_id res chain seq x y z
N MET A 1 20.79 -16.75 -36.13
CA MET A 1 20.90 -16.48 -34.67
C MET A 1 22.10 -17.28 -34.18
N ALA A 2 23.00 -16.67 -33.40
CA ALA A 2 24.20 -17.36 -32.93
C ALA A 2 23.85 -18.26 -31.74
N ASN A 3 24.34 -19.51 -31.74
CA ASN A 3 24.17 -20.41 -30.60
C ASN A 3 25.07 -19.97 -29.44
N LEU A 4 24.52 -19.96 -28.22
CA LEU A 4 25.28 -19.67 -27.01
C LEU A 4 25.91 -20.96 -26.47
N GLN A 5 27.21 -20.91 -26.19
CA GLN A 5 27.98 -22.10 -25.79
C GLN A 5 28.21 -22.17 -24.29
N ILE A 6 28.07 -23.36 -23.72
CA ILE A 6 28.39 -23.70 -22.33
C ILE A 6 29.62 -24.58 -22.32
N ARG A 7 30.55 -24.33 -21.39
CA ARG A 7 31.69 -25.23 -21.17
C ARG A 7 31.68 -25.76 -19.76
N CYS A 8 31.88 -27.07 -19.62
CA CYS A 8 31.88 -27.76 -18.34
C CYS A 8 33.26 -28.37 -18.08
N PHE A 9 33.79 -28.17 -16.88
CA PHE A 9 35.06 -28.74 -16.43
C PHE A 9 34.82 -29.67 -15.23
N GLY A 10 35.39 -30.88 -15.29
CA GLY A 10 35.25 -31.88 -14.22
C GLY A 10 33.85 -32.51 -14.07
N PHE A 11 32.94 -32.26 -15.02
CA PHE A 11 31.61 -32.88 -15.05
C PHE A 11 31.73 -34.35 -15.45
N THR A 12 30.99 -35.23 -14.76
CA THR A 12 30.87 -36.64 -15.14
C THR A 12 29.92 -36.82 -16.34
N ASP A 13 29.88 -38.00 -16.95
CA ASP A 13 28.92 -38.28 -18.03
C ASP A 13 27.47 -38.10 -17.57
N ALA A 14 27.16 -38.47 -16.33
CA ALA A 14 25.85 -38.25 -15.72
C ALA A 14 25.52 -36.76 -15.57
N ASP A 15 26.48 -35.93 -15.18
CA ASP A 15 26.29 -34.48 -15.07
C ASP A 15 26.06 -33.83 -16.45
N HIS A 16 26.78 -34.30 -17.48
CA HIS A 16 26.59 -33.85 -18.86
C HIS A 16 25.22 -34.25 -19.42
N GLN A 17 24.81 -35.51 -19.21
CA GLN A 17 23.48 -35.99 -19.64
C GLN A 17 22.36 -35.21 -18.95
N GLN A 18 22.51 -34.91 -17.66
CA GLN A 18 21.53 -34.13 -16.91
C GLN A 18 21.46 -32.68 -17.40
N LEU A 19 22.60 -32.02 -17.63
CA LEU A 19 22.63 -30.67 -18.18
C LEU A 19 22.01 -30.65 -19.59
N GLN A 20 22.32 -31.64 -20.43
CA GLN A 20 21.77 -31.75 -21.78
C GLN A 20 20.25 -31.95 -21.77
N ALA A 21 19.73 -32.80 -20.88
CA ALA A 21 18.29 -33.02 -20.72
C ALA A 21 17.58 -31.72 -20.30
N LEU A 22 18.15 -30.99 -19.34
CA LEU A 22 17.58 -29.71 -18.88
C LEU A 22 17.66 -28.64 -19.97
N LEU A 23 18.76 -28.56 -20.74
CA LEU A 23 18.87 -27.66 -21.88
C LEU A 23 17.82 -27.96 -22.96
N SER A 24 17.56 -29.24 -23.25
CA SER A 24 16.55 -29.62 -24.23
C SER A 24 15.14 -29.19 -23.81
N GLN A 25 14.85 -29.19 -22.50
CA GLN A 25 13.60 -28.72 -21.93
C GLN A 25 13.45 -27.19 -22.02
N TYR A 26 14.54 -26.44 -21.87
CA TYR A 26 14.50 -24.97 -21.80
C TYR A 26 14.75 -24.26 -23.12
N ASN A 27 15.42 -24.88 -24.10
CA ASN A 27 15.75 -24.23 -25.37
C ASN A 27 14.52 -23.73 -26.16
N SER A 28 13.33 -24.31 -25.97
CA SER A 28 12.08 -23.81 -26.56
C SER A 28 11.54 -22.54 -25.88
N SER A 29 12.01 -22.22 -24.68
CA SER A 29 11.55 -21.11 -23.83
C SER A 29 12.60 -20.02 -23.63
N LEU A 30 13.78 -20.16 -24.25
CA LEU A 30 14.90 -19.23 -24.18
C LEU A 30 15.05 -18.48 -25.52
N ASN A 31 15.68 -17.31 -25.50
CA ASN A 31 15.77 -16.46 -26.70
C ASN A 31 16.87 -16.92 -27.67
N HIS A 32 17.85 -17.69 -27.18
CA HIS A 32 18.91 -18.29 -27.98
C HIS A 32 18.98 -19.80 -27.75
N GLN A 33 19.44 -20.55 -28.76
CA GLN A 33 19.76 -21.96 -28.56
C GLN A 33 21.07 -22.11 -27.80
N TRP A 34 21.00 -22.84 -26.69
CA TRP A 34 22.14 -23.16 -25.84
C TRP A 34 22.69 -24.55 -26.18
N GLN A 35 24.01 -24.65 -26.30
CA GLN A 35 24.71 -25.90 -26.61
C GLN A 35 25.93 -26.08 -25.71
N ILE A 36 26.17 -27.32 -25.28
CA ILE A 36 27.40 -27.67 -24.56
C ILE A 36 28.51 -27.85 -25.60
N SER A 37 29.59 -27.08 -25.47
CA SER A 37 30.78 -27.20 -26.33
C SER A 37 31.99 -27.68 -25.54
N ARG A 38 32.76 -28.59 -26.15
CA ARG A 38 34.03 -29.09 -25.60
C ARG A 38 35.23 -28.23 -25.99
N LEU A 39 35.12 -27.44 -27.08
CA LEU A 39 36.21 -26.65 -27.67
C LEU A 39 35.71 -25.23 -27.99
N GLY A 40 36.62 -24.25 -27.93
CA GLY A 40 36.31 -22.85 -28.24
C GLY A 40 35.89 -22.00 -27.03
N HIS A 41 35.49 -20.76 -27.32
CA HIS A 41 35.05 -19.77 -26.33
C HIS A 41 33.58 -20.01 -25.97
N ALA A 42 33.28 -20.06 -24.68
CA ALA A 42 31.93 -20.22 -24.16
C ALA A 42 31.48 -18.95 -23.45
N VAL A 43 30.19 -18.79 -23.30
CA VAL A 43 29.58 -17.64 -22.63
C VAL A 43 29.28 -17.90 -21.16
N LEU A 44 29.29 -19.17 -20.79
CA LEU A 44 28.99 -19.68 -19.46
C LEU A 44 29.88 -20.89 -19.17
N TYR A 45 30.54 -20.87 -18.01
CA TYR A 45 31.49 -21.91 -17.63
C TYR A 45 31.08 -22.57 -16.31
N PHE A 46 30.90 -23.88 -16.30
CA PHE A 46 30.63 -24.66 -15.10
C PHE A 46 31.87 -25.43 -14.66
N TYR A 47 32.17 -25.41 -13.36
CA TYR A 47 33.32 -26.10 -12.79
C TYR A 47 32.86 -27.00 -11.65
N ASN A 48 32.90 -28.30 -11.88
CA ASN A 48 32.69 -29.28 -10.82
C ASN A 48 33.99 -29.43 -10.02
N VAL A 49 34.08 -28.70 -8.92
CA VAL A 49 35.29 -28.65 -8.07
C VAL A 49 35.48 -29.90 -7.21
N ASP A 50 34.51 -30.82 -7.19
CA ASP A 50 34.70 -32.12 -6.57
C ASP A 50 35.64 -33.02 -7.38
N ASN A 51 35.90 -32.66 -8.65
CA ASN A 51 36.83 -33.32 -9.53
C ASN A 51 38.14 -32.52 -9.62
N ALA A 52 39.29 -33.20 -9.62
CA ALA A 52 40.61 -32.58 -9.73
C ALA A 52 40.77 -31.71 -10.99
N GLU A 53 40.19 -32.12 -12.12
CA GLU A 53 40.18 -31.34 -13.36
C GLU A 53 39.36 -30.06 -13.20
N GLY A 54 38.13 -30.16 -12.67
CA GLY A 54 37.27 -29.00 -12.44
C GLY A 54 37.84 -28.02 -11.42
N LEU A 55 38.49 -28.52 -10.37
CA LEU A 55 39.19 -27.69 -9.38
C LEU A 55 40.39 -26.96 -9.99
N LYS A 56 41.20 -27.66 -10.80
CA LYS A 56 42.36 -27.06 -11.49
C LYS A 56 41.90 -25.97 -12.47
N SER A 57 40.87 -26.25 -13.27
CA SER A 57 40.30 -25.27 -14.20
C SER A 57 39.65 -24.09 -13.47
N TRP A 58 39.02 -24.32 -12.31
CA TRP A 58 38.46 -23.24 -11.49
C TRP A 58 39.55 -22.30 -10.95
N GLN A 59 40.70 -22.84 -10.54
CA GLN A 59 41.84 -22.06 -10.06
C GLN A 59 42.49 -21.22 -11.17
N GLN A 60 42.43 -21.71 -12.41
CA GLN A 60 43.02 -21.06 -13.60
C GLN A 60 41.98 -20.29 -14.41
N ARG A 61 40.76 -20.12 -13.90
CA ARG A 61 39.66 -19.50 -14.65
C ARG A 61 39.95 -18.03 -14.92
N ASP A 62 39.45 -17.57 -16.06
CA ASP A 62 39.34 -16.15 -16.34
C ASP A 62 38.18 -15.57 -15.51
N VAL A 63 38.51 -14.72 -14.54
CA VAL A 63 37.54 -14.12 -13.61
C VAL A 63 36.62 -13.10 -14.27
N GLU A 64 36.95 -12.64 -15.50
CA GLU A 64 36.10 -11.74 -16.27
C GLU A 64 34.94 -12.48 -16.97
N LEU A 65 34.98 -13.81 -17.01
CA LEU A 65 33.94 -14.65 -17.60
C LEU A 65 32.89 -15.07 -16.57
N LEU A 66 31.70 -15.44 -17.06
CA LEU A 66 30.63 -15.95 -16.20
C LEU A 66 30.93 -17.40 -15.77
N ASN A 67 31.48 -17.53 -14.56
CA ASN A 67 31.93 -18.79 -14.00
C ASN A 67 31.00 -19.29 -12.87
N ILE A 68 30.62 -20.55 -12.93
CA ILE A 68 29.71 -21.21 -11.99
C ILE A 68 30.44 -22.29 -11.22
N TYR A 69 30.42 -22.16 -9.90
CA TYR A 69 31.00 -23.12 -8.98
C TYR A 69 30.03 -24.27 -8.71
N CYS A 70 30.42 -25.50 -9.02
CA CYS A 70 29.59 -26.68 -8.81
C CYS A 70 30.23 -27.65 -7.81
N SER A 71 29.44 -28.10 -6.83
CA SER A 71 29.87 -29.14 -5.88
C SER A 71 28.67 -29.93 -5.35
N ARG A 72 28.87 -31.23 -5.10
CA ARG A 72 27.97 -32.14 -4.39
C ARG A 72 28.08 -31.99 -2.88
N ARG A 73 29.22 -31.48 -2.37
CA ARG A 73 29.50 -31.32 -0.95
C ARG A 73 28.91 -30.02 -0.41
N LYS A 74 28.42 -30.05 0.83
CA LYS A 74 28.06 -28.84 1.58
C LYS A 74 29.33 -28.29 2.21
N THR A 75 29.99 -27.33 1.57
CA THR A 75 30.68 -26.14 2.15
C THR A 75 31.83 -25.62 1.29
N THR A 76 31.88 -24.28 1.13
CA THR A 76 33.07 -23.44 1.31
C THR A 76 32.64 -22.02 1.67
N HIS A 77 33.33 -21.38 2.62
CA HIS A 77 33.12 -19.99 3.08
C HIS A 77 33.65 -18.91 2.11
N GLN A 78 33.69 -19.18 0.80
CA GLN A 78 34.07 -18.15 -0.16
C GLN A 78 32.87 -17.25 -0.43
N GLN A 79 32.93 -16.02 0.10
CA GLN A 79 31.94 -14.98 -0.16
C GLN A 79 32.00 -14.58 -1.65
N ASN A 80 30.82 -14.28 -2.24
CA ASN A 80 30.65 -13.72 -3.58
C ASN A 80 30.84 -14.67 -4.79
N LEU A 81 30.50 -15.96 -4.65
CA LEU A 81 30.50 -16.91 -5.78
C LEU A 81 29.08 -17.34 -6.17
N LEU A 82 28.80 -17.43 -7.48
CA LEU A 82 27.63 -18.13 -8.00
C LEU A 82 27.86 -19.64 -7.86
N GLN A 83 27.21 -20.25 -6.86
CA GLN A 83 27.35 -21.67 -6.54
C GLN A 83 26.07 -22.45 -6.85
N ILE A 84 26.23 -23.58 -7.54
CA ILE A 84 25.15 -24.54 -7.80
C ILE A 84 25.51 -25.90 -7.20
N LYS A 85 24.57 -26.50 -6.49
CA LYS A 85 24.73 -27.85 -5.96
C LYS A 85 24.49 -28.89 -7.06
N LEU A 86 25.34 -29.91 -7.17
CA LEU A 86 25.12 -31.09 -8.01
C LEU A 86 24.33 -32.17 -7.23
N PRO A 87 23.43 -32.95 -7.87
CA PRO A 87 23.08 -32.94 -9.29
C PRO A 87 22.23 -31.72 -9.70
N LEU A 88 22.29 -31.34 -10.98
CA LEU A 88 21.64 -30.12 -11.50
C LEU A 88 20.11 -30.23 -11.51
N THR A 89 19.40 -29.21 -11.02
CA THR A 89 17.94 -29.17 -11.02
C THR A 89 17.37 -28.07 -11.92
N SER A 90 16.12 -28.26 -12.35
CA SER A 90 15.33 -27.34 -13.17
C SER A 90 15.27 -25.92 -12.60
N SER A 91 15.05 -25.79 -11.29
CA SER A 91 14.92 -24.50 -10.58
C SER A 91 16.16 -23.61 -10.68
N ASN A 92 17.36 -24.19 -10.76
CA ASN A 92 18.62 -23.45 -10.69
C ASN A 92 19.10 -22.98 -12.07
N LEU A 93 18.69 -23.68 -13.13
CA LEU A 93 19.24 -23.49 -14.47
C LEU A 93 18.43 -22.53 -15.32
N PHE A 94 17.10 -22.48 -15.19
CA PHE A 94 16.29 -21.53 -15.95
C PHE A 94 16.67 -20.08 -15.63
N SER A 95 16.73 -19.74 -14.34
CA SER A 95 17.13 -18.41 -13.87
C SER A 95 18.56 -18.05 -14.29
N LEU A 96 19.45 -19.04 -14.33
CA LEU A 96 20.84 -18.86 -14.75
C LEU A 96 20.96 -18.59 -16.27
N PHE A 97 20.23 -19.33 -17.11
CA PHE A 97 20.25 -19.11 -18.55
C PHE A 97 19.58 -17.79 -18.92
N ALA A 98 18.44 -17.46 -18.30
CA ALA A 98 17.81 -16.16 -18.48
C ALA A 98 18.71 -14.98 -18.05
N PHE A 99 19.48 -15.16 -16.97
CA PHE A 99 20.49 -14.19 -16.54
C PHE A 99 21.63 -14.06 -17.57
N ALA A 100 22.17 -15.18 -18.05
CA ALA A 100 23.28 -15.19 -18.99
C ALA A 100 22.89 -14.59 -20.37
N GLU A 101 21.67 -14.84 -20.87
CA GLU A 101 21.17 -14.24 -22.12
C GLU A 101 21.05 -12.71 -22.03
N ARG A 102 20.57 -12.19 -20.90
CA ARG A 102 20.43 -10.74 -20.68
C ARG A 102 21.78 -10.05 -20.60
N HIS A 103 22.77 -10.69 -19.96
CA HIS A 103 24.14 -10.19 -19.93
C HIS A 103 24.77 -10.15 -21.33
N PHE A 104 24.50 -11.16 -22.17
CA PHE A 104 24.97 -11.20 -23.55
C PHE A 104 24.29 -10.16 -24.45
N ALA A 105 22.98 -9.94 -24.29
CA ALA A 105 22.25 -8.93 -25.07
C ALA A 105 22.74 -7.50 -24.79
N GLN A 106 23.28 -7.22 -23.60
CA GLN A 106 23.72 -5.90 -23.16
C GLN A 106 25.21 -5.62 -23.41
N SER A 107 26.04 -6.64 -23.65
CA SER A 107 27.50 -6.49 -23.80
C SER A 107 27.94 -6.46 -25.27
N ARG A 108 27.90 -5.29 -25.92
CA ARG A 108 28.39 -5.12 -27.32
C ARG A 108 29.93 -5.09 -27.47
N LYS A 109 30.70 -5.19 -26.39
CA LYS A 109 32.16 -5.39 -26.41
C LYS A 109 32.55 -6.17 -25.15
N LEU A 110 33.20 -7.33 -25.33
CA LEU A 110 34.07 -7.91 -24.29
C LEU A 110 35.20 -6.91 -24.07
N SER A 111 35.08 -6.09 -23.03
CA SER A 111 36.06 -5.07 -22.65
C SER A 111 36.40 -5.30 -21.18
N ALA A 112 37.69 -5.53 -20.93
CA ALA A 112 38.37 -5.87 -19.67
C ALA A 112 38.29 -4.81 -18.55
N LYS A 113 37.09 -4.29 -18.29
CA LYS A 113 36.78 -3.42 -17.15
C LYS A 113 35.40 -3.78 -16.61
N GLY A 114 35.29 -4.95 -16.00
CA GLY A 114 34.12 -5.39 -15.25
C GLY A 114 34.55 -6.27 -14.09
N PHE A 115 34.20 -5.85 -12.87
CA PHE A 115 34.54 -6.45 -11.57
C PHE A 115 35.90 -6.08 -10.97
N HIS A 116 35.94 -4.94 -10.25
CA HIS A 116 36.79 -4.81 -9.06
C HIS A 116 35.91 -4.95 -7.82
N PHE A 117 35.95 -6.14 -7.18
CA PHE A 117 35.58 -6.23 -5.77
C PHE A 117 36.73 -5.61 -4.97
N LEU A 118 36.46 -4.50 -4.28
CA LEU A 118 37.37 -3.95 -3.29
C LEU A 118 37.57 -5.00 -2.19
N GLN A 119 38.73 -5.64 -2.19
CA GLN A 119 39.22 -6.41 -1.05
C GLN A 119 39.66 -5.43 0.03
N SER A 120 38.98 -5.40 1.18
CA SER A 120 39.55 -4.88 2.41
C SER A 120 39.93 -6.05 3.33
N PRO A 121 41.18 -6.13 3.82
CA PRO A 121 41.59 -7.22 4.69
C PRO A 121 41.23 -6.89 6.14
N ALA A 122 40.27 -7.60 6.73
CA ALA A 122 40.16 -7.65 8.18
C ALA A 122 41.15 -8.71 8.70
N LYS A 123 42.12 -8.25 9.49
CA LYS A 123 43.14 -9.09 10.16
C LYS A 123 42.46 -10.21 10.96
N VAL A 124 42.89 -11.44 10.69
CA VAL A 124 42.53 -12.65 11.43
C VAL A 124 43.19 -12.61 12.80
N ILE A 125 42.41 -12.56 13.88
CA ILE A 125 42.85 -12.97 15.21
C ILE A 125 42.60 -14.47 15.35
N ASN A 126 43.65 -15.17 15.77
CA ASN A 126 43.84 -16.63 15.75
C ASN A 126 42.78 -17.41 16.59
N PRO A 127 42.14 -18.49 16.10
CA PRO A 127 41.00 -19.14 16.76
C PRO A 127 41.38 -20.20 17.82
N ARG A 128 42.49 -20.03 18.54
CA ARG A 128 42.96 -21.01 19.56
C ARG A 128 42.79 -20.59 21.02
N LEU A 129 42.19 -19.44 21.30
CA LEU A 129 41.98 -18.96 22.68
C LEU A 129 40.51 -18.98 23.16
N PHE A 130 39.54 -19.35 22.32
CA PHE A 130 38.12 -19.35 22.68
C PHE A 130 37.60 -20.67 23.29
N SER A 131 38.38 -21.76 23.27
CA SER A 131 37.94 -23.05 23.83
C SER A 131 38.08 -23.16 25.36
N MET A 132 38.64 -22.16 26.04
CA MET A 132 38.73 -22.13 27.51
C MET A 132 37.67 -21.26 28.21
N TRP A 133 36.82 -20.54 27.46
CA TRP A 133 35.76 -19.67 28.02
C TRP A 133 34.33 -20.20 27.81
N LEU A 134 34.18 -21.51 27.60
CA LEU A 134 32.88 -22.17 27.46
C LEU A 134 32.56 -23.11 28.64
N GLY A 135 33.31 -23.02 29.74
CA GLY A 135 33.09 -23.83 30.94
C GLY A 135 32.03 -23.32 31.93
N ASN A 136 31.65 -22.03 31.89
CA ASN A 136 30.86 -21.41 32.97
C ASN A 136 29.55 -20.71 32.54
N ALA A 137 29.10 -20.85 31.29
CA ALA A 137 27.86 -20.21 30.80
C ALA A 137 26.62 -21.12 30.83
N LEU A 138 26.68 -22.27 31.51
CA LEU A 138 25.55 -23.18 31.74
C LEU A 138 24.86 -22.89 33.08
N LEU A 139 24.42 -21.65 33.26
CA LEU A 139 23.39 -21.26 34.23
C LEU A 139 22.34 -20.45 33.46
N ARG A 140 21.37 -21.18 32.89
CA ARG A 140 20.17 -20.63 32.25
C ARG A 140 19.33 -19.89 33.30
N ASN A 141 19.58 -18.61 33.49
CA ASN A 141 18.48 -17.68 33.78
C ASN A 141 17.69 -17.55 32.48
N GLN A 142 16.53 -18.20 32.40
CA GLN A 142 15.54 -17.83 31.40
C GLN A 142 15.11 -16.40 31.75
N SER A 143 15.69 -15.42 31.07
CA SER A 143 15.23 -14.05 31.21
C SER A 143 13.75 -14.00 30.85
N LYS A 144 12.99 -13.29 31.68
CA LYS A 144 11.56 -13.03 31.47
C LYS A 144 11.41 -11.61 30.93
N PRO A 145 10.30 -11.31 30.24
CA PRO A 145 9.97 -9.93 29.91
C PRO A 145 10.03 -9.00 31.12
N ALA A 146 10.39 -7.73 30.87
CA ALA A 146 10.47 -6.71 31.91
C ALA A 146 9.14 -6.58 32.65
N ALA A 147 9.11 -6.94 33.94
CA ALA A 147 7.88 -7.06 34.72
C ALA A 147 7.21 -5.71 35.05
N ASP A 148 7.95 -4.60 34.93
CA ASP A 148 7.45 -3.24 35.15
C ASP A 148 6.83 -2.60 33.90
N LEU A 149 6.96 -3.24 32.74
CA LEU A 149 6.31 -2.79 31.50
C LEU A 149 5.01 -3.55 31.25
N PRO A 150 4.03 -2.94 30.56
CA PRO A 150 2.85 -3.66 30.11
C PRO A 150 3.21 -4.90 29.30
N LYS A 151 2.34 -5.90 29.33
CA LYS A 151 2.49 -7.07 28.46
C LYS A 151 2.42 -6.62 27.01
N LEU A 152 3.41 -7.02 26.21
CA LEU A 152 3.46 -6.73 24.80
C LEU A 152 2.96 -7.94 24.02
N ASN A 153 1.86 -7.77 23.28
CA ASN A 153 1.37 -8.78 22.34
C ASN A 153 1.71 -8.30 20.93
N LEU A 154 2.72 -8.92 20.31
CA LEU A 154 3.12 -8.59 18.96
C LEU A 154 2.35 -9.44 17.94
N LEU A 155 2.00 -8.81 16.81
CA LEU A 155 1.47 -9.48 15.63
C LEU A 155 2.56 -10.36 15.02
N ILE A 156 2.60 -11.61 15.45
CA ILE A 156 3.52 -12.63 14.96
C ILE A 156 2.71 -13.86 14.50
N SER A 157 3.10 -14.41 13.37
CA SER A 157 2.54 -15.67 12.86
C SER A 157 3.42 -16.84 13.26
N VAL A 158 2.81 -17.96 13.67
CA VAL A 158 3.52 -19.21 13.92
C VAL A 158 4.14 -19.71 12.61
N VAL A 159 5.43 -20.04 12.63
CA VAL A 159 6.12 -20.64 11.49
C VAL A 159 5.60 -22.08 11.33
N THR A 160 4.84 -22.36 10.27
CA THR A 160 4.47 -23.72 9.88
C THR A 160 5.65 -24.39 9.15
N ASP A 161 5.84 -25.70 9.32
CA ASP A 161 7.03 -26.44 8.82
C ASP A 161 7.10 -26.64 7.28
N GLU A 162 6.53 -25.72 6.49
CA GLU A 162 6.51 -25.83 5.03
C GLU A 162 7.78 -25.28 4.34
N ARG A 163 7.96 -25.76 3.11
CA ARG A 163 9.21 -25.84 2.32
C ARG A 163 10.12 -24.60 2.37
N ARG A 164 11.42 -24.84 2.61
CA ARG A 164 12.50 -23.85 2.47
C ARG A 164 12.70 -23.47 1.01
N GLY A 165 12.15 -22.34 0.58
CA GLY A 165 12.55 -21.67 -0.66
C GLY A 165 13.93 -21.01 -0.51
N ASP A 166 14.70 -20.89 -1.59
CA ASP A 166 15.97 -20.15 -1.56
C ASP A 166 15.71 -18.66 -1.34
N ILE A 167 16.58 -17.99 -0.58
CA ILE A 167 16.47 -16.56 -0.28
C ILE A 167 17.74 -15.79 -0.68
N ILE A 168 17.54 -14.55 -1.12
CA ILE A 168 18.64 -13.59 -1.27
C ILE A 168 18.96 -13.06 0.12
N THR A 169 20.18 -13.29 0.60
CA THR A 169 20.62 -12.85 1.94
C THR A 169 21.51 -11.61 1.89
N ASP A 170 21.96 -11.18 0.71
CA ASP A 170 22.78 -9.99 0.51
C ASP A 170 21.88 -8.77 0.16
N PRO A 171 21.90 -7.69 0.96
CA PRO A 171 21.08 -6.50 0.70
C PRO A 171 21.38 -5.79 -0.63
N ALA A 172 22.63 -5.78 -1.10
CA ALA A 172 23.00 -5.16 -2.37
C ALA A 172 22.48 -6.00 -3.55
N LEU A 173 22.65 -7.32 -3.48
CA LEU A 173 22.06 -8.23 -4.47
C LEU A 173 20.53 -8.14 -4.46
N LEU A 174 19.92 -8.00 -3.27
CA LEU A 174 18.48 -7.83 -3.16
C LEU A 174 18.03 -6.55 -3.86
N LYS A 175 18.70 -5.42 -3.66
CA LYS A 175 18.39 -4.16 -4.37
C LYS A 175 18.47 -4.32 -5.89
N THR A 176 19.52 -4.95 -6.39
CA THR A 176 19.67 -5.23 -7.82
C THR A 176 18.59 -6.17 -8.35
N TRP A 177 18.25 -7.19 -7.59
CA TRP A 177 17.17 -8.11 -7.97
C TRP A 177 15.81 -7.40 -8.00
N LEU A 178 15.52 -6.54 -7.03
CA LEU A 178 14.30 -5.73 -6.99
C LEU A 178 14.19 -4.80 -8.22
N SER A 179 15.28 -4.19 -8.68
CA SER A 179 15.24 -3.34 -9.87
C SER A 179 15.03 -4.10 -11.18
N GLN A 180 15.16 -5.42 -11.17
CA GLN A 180 14.97 -6.32 -12.33
C GLN A 180 13.60 -7.01 -12.34
N LEU A 181 12.80 -6.84 -11.28
CA LEU A 181 11.45 -7.40 -11.20
C LEU A 181 10.51 -6.72 -12.18
N THR A 182 9.48 -7.46 -12.60
CA THR A 182 8.41 -6.99 -13.50
C THR A 182 7.73 -5.71 -12.99
N ASP A 183 7.24 -4.91 -13.94
CA ASP A 183 6.38 -3.74 -13.70
C ASP A 183 4.93 -4.13 -13.42
N ASP A 184 4.54 -5.39 -13.71
CA ASP A 184 3.24 -5.93 -13.30
C ASP A 184 3.18 -6.04 -11.76
N LEU A 185 2.37 -5.16 -11.16
CA LEU A 185 2.23 -5.06 -9.70
C LEU A 185 1.77 -6.38 -9.06
N SER A 186 0.85 -7.12 -9.69
CA SER A 186 0.32 -8.38 -9.16
C SER A 186 1.41 -9.44 -9.05
N GLN A 187 2.14 -9.62 -10.15
CA GLN A 187 3.23 -10.58 -10.22
C GLN A 187 4.38 -10.17 -9.29
N ARG A 188 4.74 -8.88 -9.29
CA ARG A 188 5.76 -8.33 -8.40
C ARG A 188 5.46 -8.62 -6.94
N LEU A 189 4.25 -8.28 -6.47
CA LEU A 189 3.83 -8.54 -5.09
C LEU A 189 3.82 -10.03 -4.74
N SER A 190 3.39 -10.89 -5.67
CA SER A 190 3.40 -12.34 -5.46
C SER A 190 4.83 -12.87 -5.25
N ILE A 191 5.78 -12.38 -6.06
CA ILE A 191 7.21 -12.72 -5.95
C ILE A 191 7.79 -12.19 -4.62
N LEU A 192 7.48 -10.95 -4.25
CA LEU A 192 7.92 -10.36 -2.98
C LEU A 192 7.40 -11.13 -1.76
N LEU A 193 6.10 -11.45 -1.76
CA LEU A 193 5.47 -12.21 -0.67
C LEU A 193 6.12 -13.58 -0.48
N ALA A 194 6.34 -14.33 -1.58
CA ALA A 194 6.97 -15.64 -1.52
C ALA A 194 8.39 -15.56 -0.91
N ASN A 195 9.18 -14.56 -1.31
CA ASN A 195 10.53 -14.35 -0.77
C ASN A 195 10.51 -13.92 0.71
N LEU A 196 9.59 -13.04 1.12
CA LEU A 196 9.43 -12.64 2.52
C LEU A 196 9.00 -13.83 3.40
N GLN A 197 8.08 -14.66 2.92
CA GLN A 197 7.67 -15.88 3.62
C GLN A 197 8.84 -16.83 3.78
N ALA A 198 9.67 -17.02 2.75
CA ALA A 198 10.84 -17.88 2.83
C ALA A 198 11.84 -17.43 3.92
N ILE A 199 12.02 -16.11 4.15
CA ILE A 199 12.91 -15.58 5.20
C ILE A 199 12.58 -16.13 6.59
N LYS A 200 11.30 -16.41 6.89
CA LYS A 200 10.85 -16.96 8.18
C LYS A 200 11.52 -18.31 8.52
N HIS A 201 11.99 -19.05 7.52
CA HIS A 201 12.55 -20.40 7.68
C HIS A 201 14.09 -20.45 7.64
N HIS A 202 14.76 -19.30 7.45
CA HIS A 202 16.21 -19.24 7.32
C HIS A 202 16.88 -18.63 8.55
N HIS A 203 18.01 -19.22 8.92
CA HIS A 203 18.85 -18.67 9.99
C HIS A 203 19.74 -17.55 9.45
N ILE A 204 19.32 -16.30 9.66
CA ILE A 204 20.05 -15.10 9.28
C ILE A 204 20.50 -14.39 10.56
N SER A 205 21.71 -13.82 10.59
CA SER A 205 22.12 -12.98 11.72
C SER A 205 21.22 -11.75 11.80
N GLU A 206 20.91 -11.31 13.01
CA GLU A 206 19.97 -10.21 13.28
C GLU A 206 20.28 -8.95 12.46
N THR A 207 21.53 -8.45 12.49
CA THR A 207 21.95 -7.26 11.73
C THR A 207 21.74 -7.44 10.23
N ARG A 208 22.05 -8.62 9.70
CA ARG A 208 21.89 -8.91 8.27
C ARG A 208 20.40 -9.02 7.91
N GLN A 209 19.60 -9.60 8.79
CA GLN A 209 18.15 -9.68 8.62
C GLN A 209 17.54 -8.28 8.63
N ILE A 210 17.89 -7.41 9.59
CA ILE A 210 17.42 -6.00 9.63
C ILE A 210 17.73 -5.30 8.30
N ASN A 211 18.98 -5.37 7.82
CA ASN A 211 19.37 -4.72 6.57
C ASN A 211 18.63 -5.28 5.35
N LEU A 212 18.32 -6.59 5.35
CA LEU A 212 17.55 -7.24 4.30
C LEU A 212 16.09 -6.77 4.31
N LEU A 213 15.45 -6.76 5.48
CA LEU A 213 14.08 -6.30 5.65
C LEU A 213 13.93 -4.81 5.28
N ASP A 214 14.94 -3.99 5.57
CA ASP A 214 14.89 -2.55 5.29
C ASP A 214 14.89 -2.25 3.78
N VAL A 215 15.57 -3.09 2.98
CA VAL A 215 15.48 -3.03 1.51
C VAL A 215 14.06 -3.30 1.03
N TYR A 216 13.39 -4.33 1.56
CA TYR A 216 11.99 -4.62 1.24
C TYR A 216 11.05 -3.51 1.70
N PHE A 217 11.30 -2.95 2.89
CA PHE A 217 10.52 -1.86 3.46
C PHE A 217 10.49 -0.65 2.51
N HIS A 218 11.66 -0.20 2.05
CA HIS A 218 11.74 0.93 1.13
C HIS A 218 11.03 0.66 -0.20
N GLU A 219 11.12 -0.57 -0.72
CA GLU A 219 10.43 -0.94 -1.95
C GLU A 219 8.91 -0.94 -1.80
N LEU A 220 8.37 -1.53 -0.72
CA LEU A 220 6.92 -1.51 -0.47
C LEU A 220 6.40 -0.10 -0.20
N LYS A 221 7.14 0.70 0.56
CA LYS A 221 6.81 2.12 0.81
C LYS A 221 6.77 2.91 -0.49
N ARG A 222 7.76 2.70 -1.39
CA ARG A 222 7.78 3.30 -2.72
C ARG A 222 6.55 2.89 -3.53
N LEU A 223 6.28 1.60 -3.67
CA LEU A 223 5.14 1.07 -4.44
C LEU A 223 3.79 1.64 -3.96
N LEU A 224 3.63 1.89 -2.65
CA LEU A 224 2.41 2.46 -2.09
C LEU A 224 2.31 3.99 -2.30
N LEU A 225 3.40 4.72 -2.10
CA LEU A 225 3.36 6.19 -2.02
C LEU A 225 3.68 6.90 -3.35
N THR A 226 4.36 6.26 -4.30
CA THR A 226 4.72 6.90 -5.60
C THR A 226 3.65 6.73 -6.67
N ARG A 227 2.38 6.59 -6.29
CA ARG A 227 1.27 6.41 -7.23
C ARG A 227 0.83 7.78 -7.74
N ASP A 228 1.06 8.03 -9.02
CA ASP A 228 0.63 9.27 -9.65
C ASP A 228 -0.87 9.23 -10.03
N SER A 229 -1.40 10.36 -10.47
CA SER A 229 -2.79 10.48 -10.90
C SER A 229 -3.13 9.60 -12.11
N LYS A 230 -2.15 9.26 -12.96
CA LYS A 230 -2.36 8.40 -14.13
C LYS A 230 -2.54 6.95 -13.72
N VAL A 231 -1.73 6.46 -12.77
CA VAL A 231 -1.85 5.12 -12.19
C VAL A 231 -3.20 4.96 -11.50
N ILE A 232 -3.61 5.95 -10.70
CA ILE A 232 -4.90 5.91 -10.00
C ILE A 232 -6.07 5.94 -11.00
N ALA A 233 -6.01 6.81 -12.02
CA ALA A 233 -7.05 6.87 -13.05
C ALA A 233 -7.15 5.56 -13.85
N ALA A 234 -6.01 4.95 -14.21
CA ALA A 234 -5.98 3.66 -14.88
C ALA A 234 -6.63 2.56 -14.02
N GLU A 235 -6.39 2.56 -12.72
CA GLU A 235 -7.00 1.60 -11.79
C GLU A 235 -8.48 1.81 -11.56
N SER A 236 -8.94 3.06 -11.46
CA SER A 236 -10.37 3.38 -11.36
C SER A 236 -11.14 2.98 -12.64
N SER A 237 -10.49 3.01 -13.81
CA SER A 237 -11.09 2.55 -15.06
C SER A 237 -11.27 1.02 -15.15
N LEU A 238 -10.56 0.26 -14.30
CA LEU A 238 -10.75 -1.19 -14.22
C LEU A 238 -12.00 -1.48 -13.39
N LYS A 239 -13.12 -1.85 -14.04
CA LYS A 239 -14.40 -2.20 -13.38
C LYS A 239 -14.24 -3.25 -12.26
N ARG A 240 -13.21 -4.09 -12.34
CA ARG A 240 -12.75 -4.99 -11.28
C ARG A 240 -11.23 -4.87 -11.13
N PRO A 241 -10.69 -4.16 -10.14
CA PRO A 241 -9.33 -4.41 -9.72
C PRO A 241 -9.28 -5.88 -9.35
N ALA A 242 -8.20 -6.57 -9.70
CA ALA A 242 -8.02 -7.92 -9.20
C ALA A 242 -8.00 -7.79 -7.66
N GLN A 243 -9.09 -8.14 -6.98
CA GLN A 243 -9.20 -8.15 -5.52
C GLN A 243 -7.99 -8.87 -4.87
N LYS A 244 -7.46 -9.84 -5.63
CA LYS A 244 -6.17 -10.53 -5.42
C LYS A 244 -4.97 -9.58 -5.24
N ASN A 245 -4.86 -8.50 -6.01
CA ASN A 245 -3.76 -7.53 -5.89
C ASN A 245 -3.82 -6.76 -4.58
N LEU A 246 -5.03 -6.35 -4.16
CA LEU A 246 -5.25 -5.64 -2.91
C LEU A 246 -4.93 -6.52 -1.71
N SER A 247 -5.42 -7.76 -1.71
CA SER A 247 -5.10 -8.73 -0.67
C SER A 247 -3.61 -9.06 -0.64
N ASN A 248 -2.99 -9.26 -1.80
CA ASN A 248 -1.57 -9.58 -1.91
C ASN A 248 -0.69 -8.45 -1.38
N PHE A 249 -1.00 -7.18 -1.68
CA PHE A 249 -0.24 -6.05 -1.14
C PHE A 249 -0.36 -6.01 0.39
N SER A 250 -1.58 -6.07 0.92
CA SER A 250 -1.85 -6.08 2.36
C SER A 250 -1.12 -7.23 3.07
N GLN A 251 -1.12 -8.43 2.48
CA GLN A 251 -0.40 -9.60 2.99
C GLN A 251 1.12 -9.43 2.94
N THR A 252 1.65 -8.81 1.88
CA THR A 252 3.08 -8.55 1.73
C THR A 252 3.58 -7.57 2.79
N ILE A 253 2.86 -6.46 3.02
CA ILE A 253 3.15 -5.52 4.12
C ILE A 253 3.08 -6.25 5.47
N ARG A 254 2.00 -7.02 5.71
CA ARG A 254 1.81 -7.72 6.98
C ARG A 254 2.95 -8.71 7.25
N CYS A 255 3.34 -9.50 6.24
CA CYS A 255 4.44 -10.45 6.37
C CYS A 255 5.77 -9.75 6.72
N LEU A 256 6.03 -8.57 6.14
CA LEU A 256 7.22 -7.79 6.48
C LEU A 256 7.16 -7.23 7.91
N ALA A 257 5.99 -6.74 8.34
CA ALA A 257 5.78 -6.24 9.71
C ALA A 257 6.03 -7.35 10.74
N GLU A 258 5.47 -8.55 10.50
CA GLU A 258 5.69 -9.74 11.34
C GLU A 258 7.18 -10.11 11.45
N LEU A 259 7.96 -9.98 10.37
CA LEU A 259 9.39 -10.28 10.41
C LEU A 259 10.16 -9.31 11.31
N TYR A 260 9.81 -8.01 11.33
CA TYR A 260 10.35 -7.07 12.30
C TYR A 260 9.88 -7.37 13.72
N PHE A 261 8.59 -7.67 13.91
CA PHE A 261 8.06 -8.02 15.23
C PHE A 261 8.64 -9.34 15.78
N ASN A 262 8.97 -10.31 14.94
CA ASN A 262 9.71 -11.51 15.34
C ASN A 262 11.12 -11.20 15.84
N LEU A 263 11.78 -10.17 15.32
CA LEU A 263 13.06 -9.70 15.86
C LEU A 263 12.84 -8.97 17.19
N ALA A 264 11.83 -8.10 17.27
CA ALA A 264 11.47 -7.40 18.50
C ALA A 264 11.08 -8.37 19.64
N ASP A 265 10.34 -9.44 19.34
CA ASP A 265 9.95 -10.45 20.31
C ASP A 265 11.18 -11.12 20.95
N LYS A 266 12.24 -11.41 20.18
CA LYS A 266 13.48 -11.96 20.74
C LYS A 266 14.10 -11.07 21.82
N HIS A 267 14.04 -9.75 21.65
CA HIS A 267 14.52 -8.79 22.65
C HIS A 267 13.55 -8.71 23.85
N TYR A 268 12.25 -8.70 23.57
CA TYR A 268 11.20 -8.70 24.59
C TYR A 268 11.31 -9.93 25.52
N GLN A 269 11.44 -11.13 24.96
CA GLN A 269 11.61 -12.36 25.73
C GLN A 269 12.89 -12.36 26.57
N ARG A 270 13.94 -11.63 26.14
CA ARG A 270 15.17 -11.47 26.91
C ARG A 270 15.07 -10.44 28.05
N GLY A 271 13.93 -9.78 28.21
CA GLY A 271 13.75 -8.71 29.20
C GLY A 271 14.49 -7.42 28.83
N GLU A 272 14.88 -7.25 27.56
CA GLU A 272 15.48 -6.01 27.08
C GLU A 272 14.46 -4.87 27.08
N ARG A 273 14.94 -3.63 27.13
CA ARG A 273 14.11 -2.43 27.10
C ARG A 273 14.31 -1.65 25.82
N PRO A 274 13.25 -1.15 25.15
CA PRO A 274 13.38 -0.39 23.92
C PRO A 274 14.30 0.84 24.06
N ALA A 275 14.18 1.59 25.16
CA ALA A 275 14.98 2.79 25.41
C ALA A 275 16.50 2.53 25.50
N ASN A 276 16.92 1.30 25.77
CA ASN A 276 18.33 0.93 25.93
C ASN A 276 18.81 -0.05 24.85
N SER A 277 17.94 -0.45 23.92
CA SER A 277 18.22 -1.43 22.87
C SER A 277 17.79 -0.84 21.52
N PRO A 278 18.70 -0.15 20.81
CA PRO A 278 18.38 0.51 19.55
C PRO A 278 17.77 -0.43 18.51
N ARG A 279 18.23 -1.68 18.45
CA ARG A 279 17.68 -2.69 17.52
C ARG A 279 16.26 -3.11 17.89
N PHE A 280 15.98 -3.28 19.18
CA PHE A 280 14.64 -3.58 19.66
C PHE A 280 13.68 -2.45 19.28
N LEU A 281 14.04 -1.20 19.62
CA LEU A 281 13.23 -0.03 19.25
C LEU A 281 13.09 0.12 17.74
N PHE A 282 14.15 -0.10 16.97
CA PHE A 282 14.11 -0.01 15.50
C PHE A 282 13.12 -1.01 14.91
N CYS A 283 13.12 -2.25 15.40
CA CYS A 283 12.17 -3.27 14.94
C CYS A 283 10.72 -2.93 15.32
N LEU A 284 10.49 -2.38 16.51
CA LEU A 284 9.16 -1.90 16.91
C LEU A 284 8.69 -0.74 16.01
N ASN A 285 9.53 0.26 15.77
CA ASN A 285 9.16 1.42 14.95
C ASN A 285 8.92 1.02 13.49
N ARG A 286 9.82 0.24 12.87
CA ARG A 286 9.64 -0.24 11.48
C ARG A 286 8.43 -1.14 11.30
N GLY A 287 8.21 -2.07 12.24
CA GLY A 287 7.00 -2.91 12.25
C GLY A 287 5.74 -2.05 12.32
N SER A 288 5.74 -1.01 13.17
CA SER A 288 4.62 -0.08 13.33
C SER A 288 4.40 0.82 12.12
N GLU A 289 5.47 1.26 11.46
CA GLU A 289 5.39 2.00 10.20
C GLU A 289 4.71 1.15 9.12
N LEU A 290 5.04 -0.15 9.05
CA LEU A 290 4.37 -1.07 8.13
C LEU A 290 2.90 -1.29 8.47
N ILE A 291 2.54 -1.41 9.75
CA ILE A 291 1.12 -1.46 10.17
C ILE A 291 0.38 -0.17 9.77
N SER A 292 1.00 0.99 9.96
CA SER A 292 0.49 2.29 9.51
C SER A 292 0.27 2.33 8.00
N LEU A 293 1.24 1.84 7.20
CA LEU A 293 1.11 1.73 5.74
C LEU A 293 0.03 0.71 5.33
N GLN A 294 -0.17 -0.36 6.10
CA GLN A 294 -1.23 -1.34 5.85
C GLN A 294 -2.62 -0.71 6.04
N ILE A 295 -2.80 0.10 7.08
CA ILE A 295 -4.05 0.86 7.31
C ILE A 295 -4.24 1.87 6.17
N LEU A 296 -3.20 2.63 5.80
CA LEU A 296 -3.27 3.59 4.69
C LEU A 296 -3.68 2.90 3.39
N HIS A 297 -3.08 1.75 3.08
CA HIS A 297 -3.45 0.95 1.92
C HIS A 297 -4.94 0.57 1.94
N ALA A 298 -5.48 0.14 3.09
CA ALA A 298 -6.91 -0.16 3.20
C ALA A 298 -7.78 1.07 2.90
N TYR A 299 -7.44 2.24 3.47
CA TYR A 299 -8.15 3.49 3.21
C TYR A 299 -8.15 3.91 1.73
N LEU A 300 -7.04 3.69 1.02
CA LEU A 300 -6.95 3.99 -0.42
C LEU A 300 -7.91 3.20 -1.30
N TYR A 301 -8.43 2.09 -0.79
CA TYR A 301 -9.38 1.24 -1.50
C TYR A 301 -10.71 1.14 -0.77
N TYR A 302 -10.99 2.12 0.10
CA TYR A 302 -12.21 2.18 0.89
C TYR A 302 -12.48 0.91 1.69
N ARG A 303 -11.41 0.22 2.13
CA ARG A 303 -11.53 -0.96 2.97
C ARG A 303 -11.40 -0.58 4.44
N ALA A 304 -12.17 -1.26 5.28
CA ALA A 304 -11.98 -1.21 6.72
C ALA A 304 -10.50 -1.51 7.07
N ALA A 305 -9.96 -0.79 8.06
CA ALA A 305 -8.62 -1.08 8.57
C ALA A 305 -8.51 -2.59 8.88
N PRO A 306 -7.41 -3.26 8.48
CA PRO A 306 -7.28 -4.69 8.74
C PRO A 306 -7.31 -4.97 10.24
N LYS A 307 -7.84 -6.13 10.58
CA LYS A 307 -7.97 -6.58 11.96
C LYS A 307 -6.64 -6.50 12.71
N ASP A 308 -6.73 -6.09 13.97
CA ASP A 308 -5.68 -6.00 14.97
C ASP A 308 -4.61 -4.92 14.68
N CYS A 309 -4.71 -4.20 13.55
CA CYS A 309 -3.76 -3.13 13.21
C CYS A 309 -3.82 -1.98 14.21
N TRP A 310 -5.02 -1.48 14.53
CA TRP A 310 -5.18 -0.37 15.46
C TRP A 310 -4.87 -0.81 16.88
N LEU A 311 -5.31 -2.01 17.26
CA LEU A 311 -4.99 -2.57 18.57
C LEU A 311 -3.48 -2.63 18.80
N GLN A 312 -2.72 -3.13 17.82
CA GLN A 312 -1.27 -3.19 17.92
C GLN A 312 -0.64 -1.80 18.11
N LEU A 313 -1.07 -0.81 17.33
CA LEU A 313 -0.57 0.57 17.43
C LEU A 313 -0.94 1.22 18.76
N ASN A 314 -2.18 1.03 19.22
CA ASN A 314 -2.67 1.59 20.48
C ASN A 314 -1.93 1.00 21.67
N GLN A 315 -1.72 -0.32 21.71
CA GLN A 315 -0.94 -0.98 22.76
C GLN A 315 0.56 -0.61 22.73
N LEU A 316 1.15 -0.47 21.53
CA LEU A 316 2.54 -0.06 21.38
C LEU A 316 2.78 1.38 21.82
N LEU A 317 1.81 2.28 21.63
CA LEU A 317 1.86 3.65 22.15
C LEU A 317 2.09 3.63 23.67
N ILE A 318 1.26 2.89 24.40
CA ILE A 318 1.32 2.81 25.86
C ILE A 318 2.58 2.08 26.33
N TYR A 319 2.98 1.01 25.62
CA TYR A 319 4.19 0.27 25.93
C TYR A 319 5.45 1.13 25.79
N LEU A 320 5.59 1.86 24.68
CA LEU A 320 6.77 2.69 24.39
C LEU A 320 6.81 3.97 25.22
N GLU A 321 5.66 4.53 25.58
CA GLU A 321 5.55 5.62 26.55
C GLU A 321 6.08 5.17 27.92
N LYS A 322 5.55 4.07 28.48
CA LYS A 322 6.00 3.52 29.78
C LYS A 322 7.47 3.08 29.74
N ALA A 323 7.95 2.62 28.58
CA ALA A 323 9.35 2.31 28.35
C ALA A 323 10.25 3.54 28.13
N LYS A 324 9.70 4.77 28.10
CA LYS A 324 10.42 6.03 27.84
C LYS A 324 11.17 6.06 26.50
N ALA A 325 10.62 5.40 25.48
CA ALA A 325 11.21 5.26 24.15
C ALA A 325 10.38 5.88 23.02
N LEU A 326 9.22 6.47 23.35
CA LEU A 326 8.21 6.93 22.39
C LEU A 326 8.76 7.91 21.33
N GLN A 327 9.63 8.83 21.73
CA GLN A 327 10.22 9.89 20.90
C GLN A 327 11.65 9.58 20.42
N GLN A 328 12.17 8.39 20.72
CA GLN A 328 13.54 8.04 20.35
C GLN A 328 13.63 7.58 18.88
N GLU A 329 14.70 7.99 18.20
CA GLU A 329 14.98 7.65 16.81
C GLU A 329 16.23 6.77 16.73
N PRO A 330 16.07 5.44 16.61
CA PRO A 330 17.21 4.54 16.57
C PRO A 330 17.88 4.57 15.18
N ASP A 331 19.19 4.80 15.17
CA ASP A 331 20.03 4.65 13.97
C ASP A 331 20.70 3.27 13.97
N VAL A 332 20.20 2.37 13.13
CA VAL A 332 20.61 0.94 13.10
C VAL A 332 20.91 0.47 11.69
N SER A 333 20.16 0.94 10.69
CA SER A 333 20.28 0.51 9.30
C SER A 333 21.08 1.51 8.48
N PRO A 334 22.00 1.06 7.60
CA PRO A 334 22.73 1.95 6.70
C PRO A 334 21.84 2.58 5.60
N LEU A 335 20.57 2.18 5.49
CA LEU A 335 19.62 2.70 4.50
C LEU A 335 18.79 3.87 5.01
N GLY A 336 18.87 4.18 6.30
CA GLY A 336 18.21 5.33 6.93
C GLY A 336 17.66 5.00 8.31
N SER A 337 17.42 6.05 9.10
CA SER A 337 16.75 5.95 10.38
C SER A 337 15.26 5.62 10.20
N SER A 338 14.67 5.11 11.28
CA SER A 338 13.21 5.08 11.42
C SER A 338 12.77 6.36 12.10
N ASP A 339 11.63 6.92 11.67
CA ASP A 339 10.91 7.91 12.47
C ASP A 339 10.66 7.34 13.88
N ASN A 340 10.55 8.21 14.87
CA ASN A 340 10.10 7.80 16.20
C ASN A 340 8.63 7.32 16.15
N PHE A 341 8.26 6.46 17.10
CA PHE A 341 6.93 5.85 17.11
C PHE A 341 5.81 6.90 17.24
N GLU A 342 6.02 7.96 18.04
CA GLU A 342 5.03 9.01 18.21
C GLU A 342 4.64 9.65 16.87
N HIS A 343 5.64 9.94 16.04
CA HIS A 343 5.46 10.50 14.71
C HIS A 343 4.67 9.54 13.79
N ILE A 344 5.06 8.26 13.77
CA ILE A 344 4.40 7.20 12.98
C ILE A 344 2.91 7.10 13.38
N TYR A 345 2.64 7.03 14.68
CA TYR A 345 1.30 6.88 15.23
C TYR A 345 0.43 8.11 14.92
N LYS A 346 0.92 9.32 15.24
CA LYS A 346 0.18 10.57 15.00
C LYS A 346 -0.18 10.73 13.53
N ARG A 347 0.73 10.40 12.61
CA ARG A 347 0.49 10.57 11.17
C ARG A 347 -0.70 9.75 10.68
N ILE A 348 -0.76 8.47 11.03
CA ILE A 348 -1.88 7.61 10.62
C ILE A 348 -3.16 7.91 11.40
N ALA A 349 -3.05 8.27 12.69
CA ALA A 349 -4.17 8.69 13.51
C ALA A 349 -4.86 9.93 12.93
N LEU A 350 -4.11 10.98 12.59
CA LEU A 350 -4.65 12.18 11.97
C LEU A 350 -5.27 11.89 10.59
N THR A 351 -4.68 10.97 9.83
CA THR A 351 -5.22 10.53 8.53
C THR A 351 -6.56 9.82 8.71
N ALA A 352 -6.69 8.96 9.72
CA ALA A 352 -7.93 8.27 10.05
C ALA A 352 -9.01 9.21 10.58
N ILE A 353 -8.64 10.14 11.47
CA ILE A 353 -9.53 11.17 12.02
C ILE A 353 -10.14 12.02 10.91
N ALA A 354 -9.36 12.32 9.87
CA ALA A 354 -9.80 13.11 8.71
C ALA A 354 -10.85 12.41 7.82
N ASP A 355 -11.34 11.22 8.21
CA ASP A 355 -12.36 10.42 7.52
C ASP A 355 -12.00 10.12 6.06
N PRO A 356 -10.98 9.26 5.82
CA PRO A 356 -10.47 9.00 4.48
C PRO A 356 -11.50 8.32 3.56
N TYR A 357 -12.54 7.71 4.12
CA TYR A 357 -13.67 7.12 3.38
C TYR A 357 -14.56 8.16 2.71
N SER A 358 -14.44 9.45 3.07
CA SER A 358 -15.11 10.58 2.42
C SER A 358 -14.23 11.27 1.37
N LEU A 359 -13.01 10.79 1.16
CA LEU A 359 -12.01 11.39 0.28
C LEU A 359 -11.84 10.56 -1.00
N SER A 360 -11.48 11.21 -2.10
CA SER A 360 -11.00 10.49 -3.28
C SER A 360 -9.70 9.72 -2.95
N LYS A 361 -9.42 8.62 -3.64
CA LYS A 361 -8.18 7.84 -3.45
C LYS A 361 -6.91 8.70 -3.51
N TYR A 362 -6.86 9.65 -4.45
CA TYR A 362 -5.75 10.59 -4.60
C TYR A 362 -5.65 11.56 -3.40
N SER A 363 -6.79 12.06 -2.92
CA SER A 363 -6.86 12.95 -1.76
C SER A 363 -6.31 12.27 -0.49
N VAL A 364 -6.49 10.96 -0.31
CA VAL A 364 -5.97 10.22 0.85
C VAL A 364 -4.43 10.18 0.86
N ILE A 365 -3.77 9.84 -0.26
CA ILE A 365 -2.29 9.86 -0.35
C ILE A 365 -1.74 11.26 -0.10
N ARG A 366 -2.40 12.25 -0.72
CA ARG A 366 -2.03 13.65 -0.59
C ARG A 366 -2.18 14.15 0.84
N LEU A 367 -3.27 13.79 1.51
CA LEU A 367 -3.50 14.08 2.92
C LEU A 367 -2.40 13.45 3.79
N TYR A 368 -2.11 12.16 3.59
CA TYR A 368 -1.06 11.46 4.35
C TYR A 368 0.31 12.12 4.20
N SER A 369 0.59 12.70 3.03
CA SER A 369 1.83 13.46 2.76
C SER A 369 1.80 14.83 3.44
N MET A 370 0.70 15.58 3.32
CA MET A 370 0.52 16.89 3.94
C MET A 370 0.56 16.82 5.47
N ILE A 371 -0.02 15.78 6.08
CA ILE A 371 0.01 15.57 7.54
C ILE A 371 1.45 15.45 8.06
N ALA A 372 2.36 14.87 7.28
CA ALA A 372 3.76 14.74 7.70
C ALA A 372 4.44 16.10 7.98
N GLU A 373 3.98 17.19 7.34
CA GLU A 373 4.51 18.54 7.57
C GLU A 373 4.07 19.14 8.91
N VAL A 374 2.95 18.65 9.47
CA VAL A 374 2.29 19.25 10.65
C VAL A 374 2.10 18.27 11.80
N VAL A 375 2.50 17.02 11.64
CA VAL A 375 2.28 15.95 12.64
C VAL A 375 2.96 16.23 13.98
N ASN A 376 4.09 16.94 13.98
CA ASN A 376 4.78 17.37 15.19
C ASN A 376 4.00 18.39 16.04
N LYS A 377 2.89 18.93 15.51
CA LYS A 377 1.99 19.83 16.21
C LYS A 377 0.83 19.12 16.90
N ALA A 378 0.57 17.86 16.56
CA ALA A 378 -0.33 17.06 17.37
C ALA A 378 0.39 16.64 18.65
N VAL A 379 -0.33 16.59 19.76
CA VAL A 379 0.20 16.22 21.08
C VAL A 379 -0.59 15.04 21.62
N ILE A 380 0.09 14.07 22.23
CA ILE A 380 -0.55 12.96 22.94
C ILE A 380 -0.23 13.12 24.42
N THR A 381 -1.26 13.11 25.27
CA THR A 381 -1.14 13.24 26.73
C THR A 381 -2.06 12.27 27.45
N ASP A 382 -1.90 12.13 28.75
CA ASP A 382 -2.98 11.63 29.61
C ASP A 382 -4.24 12.50 29.44
N ILE A 383 -5.41 11.91 29.72
CA ILE A 383 -6.68 12.65 29.74
C ILE A 383 -6.78 13.37 31.09
N PRO A 384 -6.70 14.71 31.15
CA PRO A 384 -6.80 15.47 32.39
C PRO A 384 -8.16 15.27 33.07
N PRO A 385 -8.24 15.26 34.42
CA PRO A 385 -9.49 15.04 35.15
C PRO A 385 -10.65 15.94 34.70
N GLN A 386 -10.36 17.19 34.34
CA GLN A 386 -11.36 18.14 33.86
C GLN A 386 -12.02 17.66 32.55
N GLN A 387 -11.27 17.05 31.65
CA GLN A 387 -11.77 16.58 30.35
C GLN A 387 -12.42 15.18 30.43
N GLN A 388 -12.15 14.42 31.49
CA GLN A 388 -12.80 13.12 31.73
C GLN A 388 -14.31 13.27 32.00
N VAL A 389 -14.71 14.36 32.67
CA VAL A 389 -16.11 14.61 33.05
C VAL A 389 -16.82 15.66 32.19
N LEU A 390 -16.10 16.37 31.32
CA LEU A 390 -16.67 17.45 30.52
C LEU A 390 -17.69 16.94 29.50
N GLU A 391 -18.92 17.44 29.54
CA GLU A 391 -19.98 17.04 28.60
C GLU A 391 -20.16 18.00 27.42
N ASN A 392 -19.69 19.24 27.56
CA ASN A 392 -19.84 20.25 26.53
C ASN A 392 -18.99 19.90 25.29
N ALA A 393 -19.65 19.48 24.21
CA ALA A 393 -19.00 19.06 22.97
C ALA A 393 -18.16 20.17 22.30
N PHE A 394 -18.54 21.44 22.43
CA PHE A 394 -17.80 22.56 21.86
C PHE A 394 -16.44 22.74 22.55
N LEU A 395 -16.40 22.62 23.89
CA LEU A 395 -15.15 22.67 24.65
C LEU A 395 -14.26 21.42 24.44
N LEU A 396 -14.80 20.39 23.80
CA LEU A 396 -14.09 19.17 23.42
C LEU A 396 -13.59 19.14 21.96
N THR A 397 -13.75 20.26 21.24
CA THR A 397 -13.28 20.43 19.86
C THR A 397 -11.78 20.18 19.76
N GLY A 398 -11.38 19.31 18.81
CA GLY A 398 -9.98 18.98 18.54
C GLY A 398 -9.33 17.99 19.53
N TYR A 399 -10.10 17.39 20.43
CA TYR A 399 -9.63 16.34 21.33
C TYR A 399 -10.16 14.96 20.92
N PHE A 400 -9.28 13.98 20.88
CA PHE A 400 -9.59 12.60 20.49
C PHE A 400 -9.09 11.63 21.55
N CYS A 401 -9.89 10.62 21.88
CA CYS A 401 -9.52 9.53 22.76
C CYS A 401 -8.83 8.43 21.96
N VAL A 402 -7.63 8.06 22.40
CA VAL A 402 -6.95 6.81 22.05
C VAL A 402 -7.35 5.76 23.08
N GLU A 403 -8.07 4.75 22.64
CA GLU A 403 -8.49 3.62 23.47
C GLU A 403 -7.46 2.49 23.35
N ALA A 404 -6.64 2.28 24.38
CA ALA A 404 -5.46 1.39 24.32
C ALA A 404 -5.80 -0.06 23.91
N GLU A 405 -6.95 -0.55 24.38
CA GLU A 405 -7.38 -1.95 24.21
C GLU A 405 -8.41 -2.13 23.08
N GLN A 406 -8.64 -1.12 22.25
CA GLN A 406 -9.59 -1.20 21.14
C GLN A 406 -8.86 -1.25 19.79
N ASP A 407 -9.36 -2.08 18.88
CA ASP A 407 -8.90 -2.14 17.49
C ASP A 407 -9.55 -1.04 16.64
N GLN A 408 -9.45 0.22 17.10
CA GLN A 408 -10.06 1.36 16.45
C GLN A 408 -9.14 2.59 16.49
N ALA A 409 -9.24 3.42 15.45
CA ALA A 409 -8.59 4.72 15.40
C ALA A 409 -9.10 5.65 16.51
N PRO A 410 -8.36 6.73 16.84
CA PRO A 410 -8.82 7.67 17.84
C PRO A 410 -10.16 8.31 17.49
N LYS A 411 -11.03 8.46 18.48
CA LYS A 411 -12.38 9.01 18.31
C LYS A 411 -12.52 10.34 19.02
N ALA A 412 -13.38 11.22 18.51
CA ALA A 412 -13.69 12.47 19.19
C ALA A 412 -14.02 12.25 20.67
N LEU A 413 -13.40 13.02 21.56
CA LEU A 413 -13.60 12.90 23.01
C LEU A 413 -15.07 13.17 23.37
N SER A 414 -15.72 14.09 22.65
CA SER A 414 -17.16 14.40 22.76
C SER A 414 -18.08 13.20 22.48
N LYS A 415 -17.61 12.20 21.73
CA LYS A 415 -18.35 10.97 21.41
C LYS A 415 -17.90 9.75 22.22
N THR A 416 -16.94 9.95 23.12
CA THR A 416 -16.37 8.88 23.94
C THR A 416 -17.10 8.83 25.29
N PRO A 417 -17.57 7.66 25.77
CA PRO A 417 -18.20 7.54 27.08
C PRO A 417 -17.29 7.96 28.24
N GLN A 418 -17.82 8.57 29.30
CA GLN A 418 -17.02 9.05 30.44
C GLN A 418 -16.17 7.95 31.09
N LEU A 419 -16.71 6.75 31.29
CA LEU A 419 -15.96 5.60 31.85
C LEU A 419 -14.73 5.27 31.01
N THR A 420 -14.84 5.32 29.69
CA THR A 420 -13.71 5.13 28.77
C THR A 420 -12.66 6.24 28.93
N ARG A 421 -13.08 7.49 29.15
CA ARG A 421 -12.15 8.62 29.34
C ARG A 421 -11.36 8.54 30.65
N GLN A 422 -11.89 7.82 31.65
CA GLN A 422 -11.26 7.64 32.96
C GLN A 422 -10.26 6.48 33.01
N ALA A 423 -10.19 5.65 31.97
CA ALA A 423 -9.25 4.53 31.92
C ALA A 423 -7.79 5.04 31.89
N SER A 424 -6.94 4.50 32.78
CA SER A 424 -5.57 4.99 33.01
C SER A 424 -4.64 4.87 31.80
N ASP A 425 -4.89 3.90 30.93
CA ASP A 425 -4.06 3.65 29.74
C ASP A 425 -4.64 4.34 28.49
N ASN A 426 -5.79 5.01 28.59
CA ASN A 426 -6.29 5.81 27.48
C ASN A 426 -5.57 7.15 27.41
N ARG A 427 -5.37 7.64 26.19
CA ARG A 427 -4.68 8.91 25.94
C ARG A 427 -5.58 9.90 25.21
N MET A 428 -5.29 11.17 25.38
CA MET A 428 -5.85 12.23 24.55
C MET A 428 -4.88 12.61 23.46
N LEU A 429 -5.33 12.56 22.20
CA LEU A 429 -4.67 13.17 21.06
C LEU A 429 -5.30 14.54 20.78
N GLN A 430 -4.46 15.57 20.66
CA GLN A 430 -4.82 16.97 20.51
C GLN A 430 -4.45 17.46 19.11
N THR A 431 -5.37 18.17 18.44
CA THR A 431 -5.21 18.64 17.04
C THR A 431 -5.27 20.15 16.87
N GLN A 432 -5.40 20.93 17.95
CA GLN A 432 -5.63 22.38 17.89
C GLN A 432 -4.53 23.14 17.14
N ASP A 433 -3.27 22.80 17.38
CA ASP A 433 -2.14 23.44 16.67
C ASP A 433 -2.08 23.02 15.21
N VAL A 434 -2.46 21.76 14.89
CA VAL A 434 -2.60 21.29 13.51
C VAL A 434 -3.67 22.12 12.79
N LEU A 435 -4.84 22.30 13.40
CA LEU A 435 -5.93 23.11 12.87
C LEU A 435 -5.51 24.56 12.65
N THR A 436 -4.74 25.13 13.58
CA THR A 436 -4.23 26.50 13.49
C THR A 436 -3.34 26.67 12.26
N ILE A 437 -2.37 25.77 12.04
CA ILE A 437 -1.46 25.84 10.89
C ILE A 437 -2.21 25.62 9.57
N LEU A 438 -3.10 24.63 9.52
CA LEU A 438 -3.90 24.38 8.32
C LEU A 438 -4.84 25.57 8.01
N GLY A 439 -5.43 26.18 9.03
CA GLY A 439 -6.26 27.39 8.90
C GLY A 439 -5.47 28.60 8.39
N GLN A 440 -4.22 28.78 8.83
CA GLN A 440 -3.35 29.84 8.32
C GLN A 440 -3.05 29.68 6.82
N LYS A 441 -2.85 28.43 6.34
CA LYS A 441 -2.70 28.16 4.89
C LYS A 441 -3.94 28.59 4.10
N LEU A 442 -5.15 28.46 4.66
CA LEU A 442 -6.37 28.93 3.99
C LEU A 442 -6.49 30.46 3.89
N ILE A 443 -5.89 31.21 4.82
CA ILE A 443 -5.95 32.69 4.87
C ILE A 443 -4.86 33.31 3.98
N LEU A 444 -3.64 32.75 4.04
CA LEU A 444 -2.46 33.27 3.36
C LEU A 444 -2.37 32.88 1.88
N SER A 445 -3.48 32.42 1.29
CA SER A 445 -3.52 31.85 -0.06
C SER A 445 -3.10 32.89 -1.12
N ASN A 446 -1.80 32.94 -1.40
CA ASN A 446 -1.22 33.65 -2.52
C ASN A 446 -1.47 32.85 -3.80
N LYS A 447 -1.40 33.50 -4.98
CA LYS A 447 -1.58 32.88 -6.31
C LYS A 447 -0.67 31.65 -6.62
N ARG A 448 0.25 31.28 -5.72
CA ARG A 448 1.20 30.16 -5.85
C ARG A 448 0.79 28.89 -5.09
N GLU A 449 -0.21 28.93 -4.21
CA GLU A 449 -0.65 27.73 -3.50
C GLU A 449 -1.50 26.82 -4.38
N ASN A 450 -1.32 25.51 -4.21
CA ASN A 450 -2.01 24.52 -5.02
C ASN A 450 -3.49 24.43 -4.60
N ALA A 451 -4.40 24.81 -5.50
CA ALA A 451 -5.84 24.87 -5.23
C ALA A 451 -6.42 23.54 -4.67
N LEU A 452 -5.84 22.41 -5.07
CA LEU A 452 -6.23 21.09 -4.59
C LEU A 452 -5.85 20.85 -3.11
N ASP A 453 -4.73 21.40 -2.64
CA ASP A 453 -4.38 21.35 -1.21
C ASP A 453 -5.37 22.16 -0.38
N LEU A 454 -5.71 23.37 -0.83
CA LEU A 454 -6.68 24.23 -0.14
C LEU A 454 -8.07 23.60 -0.08
N GLN A 455 -8.52 22.94 -1.16
CA GLN A 455 -9.77 22.19 -1.17
C GLN A 455 -9.73 21.02 -0.18
N LEU A 456 -8.63 20.25 -0.17
CA LEU A 456 -8.45 19.14 0.74
C LEU A 456 -8.44 19.59 2.20
N ILE A 457 -7.73 20.69 2.52
CA ILE A 457 -7.71 21.28 3.86
C ILE A 457 -9.12 21.65 4.31
N ARG A 458 -9.90 22.35 3.48
CA ARG A 458 -11.30 22.71 3.79
C ARG A 458 -12.16 21.48 4.08
N GLN A 459 -11.92 20.38 3.37
CA GLN A 459 -12.68 19.14 3.54
C GLN A 459 -12.35 18.43 4.86
N VAL A 460 -11.07 18.39 5.27
CA VAL A 460 -10.64 17.62 6.45
C VAL A 460 -10.67 18.39 7.76
N MET A 461 -10.61 19.73 7.71
CA MET A 461 -10.58 20.57 8.92
C MET A 461 -11.74 20.30 9.90
N PRO A 462 -13.01 20.16 9.46
CA PRO A 462 -14.10 19.87 10.39
C PRO A 462 -13.95 18.52 11.11
N GLN A 463 -13.36 17.53 10.44
CA GLN A 463 -13.10 16.22 11.01
C GLN A 463 -11.99 16.29 12.05
N LEU A 464 -10.88 16.97 11.74
CA LEU A 464 -9.78 17.23 12.67
C LEU A 464 -10.21 18.07 13.88
N ALA A 465 -11.24 18.91 13.74
CA ALA A 465 -11.82 19.68 14.82
C ALA A 465 -12.84 18.89 15.65
N ALA A 466 -13.22 17.67 15.24
CA ALA A 466 -14.32 16.92 15.85
C ALA A 466 -15.65 17.70 15.90
N ASN A 467 -15.82 18.71 15.04
CA ASN A 467 -16.98 19.58 14.99
C ASN A 467 -17.88 19.31 13.78
N TYR A 468 -17.67 18.16 13.11
CA TYR A 468 -18.54 17.73 12.03
C TYR A 468 -19.98 17.58 12.56
N GLN A 469 -20.87 18.43 12.06
CA GLN A 469 -22.29 18.39 12.36
C GLN A 469 -23.05 18.02 11.11
N ARG A 470 -24.03 17.13 11.26
CA ARG A 470 -24.97 16.84 10.18
C ARG A 470 -25.92 18.02 10.05
N GLN A 471 -26.16 18.45 8.82
CA GLN A 471 -27.10 19.54 8.52
C GLN A 471 -28.56 19.12 8.74
N SER A 472 -28.85 17.82 8.63
CA SER A 472 -30.19 17.25 8.78
C SER A 472 -30.15 16.01 9.69
N PRO A 473 -31.16 15.81 10.56
CA PRO A 473 -31.31 14.56 11.31
C PRO A 473 -31.56 13.40 10.33
N ARG A 474 -31.10 12.19 10.68
CA ARG A 474 -31.40 10.99 9.91
C ARG A 474 -32.46 10.15 10.60
N LYS A 475 -33.40 9.61 9.84
CA LYS A 475 -34.38 8.64 10.32
C LYS A 475 -33.85 7.24 10.05
N GLN A 476 -33.92 6.36 11.04
CA GLN A 476 -33.71 4.93 10.81
C GLN A 476 -35.01 4.36 10.22
N LEU A 477 -34.88 3.56 9.18
CA LEU A 477 -36.02 2.89 8.57
C LEU A 477 -36.20 1.54 9.26
N ILE A 478 -37.40 1.28 9.77
CA ILE A 478 -37.76 0.02 10.45
C ILE A 478 -37.82 -1.12 9.41
N ASP A 479 -38.34 -0.82 8.22
CA ASP A 479 -38.27 -1.68 7.04
C ASP A 479 -37.19 -1.15 6.10
N ASN A 480 -36.09 -1.87 5.98
CA ASN A 480 -34.99 -1.56 5.08
C ASN A 480 -35.49 -1.68 3.62
N GLY A 481 -35.95 -0.57 3.04
CA GLY A 481 -36.35 -0.52 1.64
C GLY A 481 -35.21 -1.02 0.74
N SER A 482 -35.52 -1.96 -0.16
CA SER A 482 -34.58 -2.41 -1.19
C SER A 482 -34.54 -1.37 -2.30
N VAL A 483 -33.33 -0.97 -2.69
CA VAL A 483 -33.09 -0.06 -3.81
C VAL A 483 -32.15 -0.72 -4.80
N GLU A 484 -32.42 -0.49 -6.07
CA GLU A 484 -31.54 -0.90 -7.15
C GLU A 484 -30.62 0.30 -7.49
N ILE A 485 -29.31 0.05 -7.50
CA ILE A 485 -28.28 1.05 -7.75
C ILE A 485 -27.64 0.77 -9.11
N VAL A 486 -27.58 1.81 -9.95
CA VAL A 486 -26.69 1.86 -11.12
C VAL A 486 -25.63 2.91 -10.85
N HIS A 487 -24.35 2.55 -10.99
CA HIS A 487 -23.24 3.46 -10.68
C HIS A 487 -22.36 3.71 -11.91
N GLY A 488 -21.73 4.87 -11.95
CA GLY A 488 -20.90 5.32 -13.05
C GLY A 488 -21.71 6.05 -14.14
N TYR A 489 -21.16 7.15 -14.64
CA TYR A 489 -21.84 8.03 -15.60
C TYR A 489 -22.34 7.29 -16.84
N ASP A 490 -21.46 6.53 -17.51
CA ASP A 490 -21.79 5.82 -18.76
C ASP A 490 -22.89 4.78 -18.54
N ASN A 491 -22.79 3.97 -17.48
CA ASN A 491 -23.78 2.94 -17.17
C ASN A 491 -25.15 3.57 -16.85
N ILE A 492 -25.19 4.74 -16.22
CA ILE A 492 -26.43 5.48 -15.94
C ILE A 492 -27.06 5.98 -17.24
N VAL A 493 -26.26 6.54 -18.16
CA VAL A 493 -26.74 6.97 -19.47
C VAL A 493 -27.32 5.80 -20.25
N ASP A 494 -26.60 4.67 -20.30
CA ASP A 494 -27.04 3.45 -20.97
C ASP A 494 -28.36 2.90 -20.37
N PHE A 495 -28.44 2.84 -19.04
CA PHE A 495 -29.63 2.39 -18.33
C PHE A 495 -30.85 3.27 -18.62
N LEU A 496 -30.68 4.59 -18.58
CA LEU A 496 -31.76 5.54 -18.85
C LEU A 496 -32.21 5.50 -20.34
N ASN A 497 -31.32 5.12 -21.25
CA ASN A 497 -31.65 4.83 -22.66
C ASN A 497 -32.30 3.45 -22.88
N GLY A 498 -32.53 2.67 -21.82
CA GLY A 498 -33.20 1.38 -21.88
C GLY A 498 -32.28 0.18 -22.15
N ALA A 499 -30.95 0.36 -22.10
CA ALA A 499 -30.02 -0.76 -22.18
C ALA A 499 -30.04 -1.59 -20.88
N SER A 500 -29.73 -2.88 -20.98
CA SER A 500 -29.51 -3.72 -19.82
C SER A 500 -28.21 -3.29 -19.12
N SER A 501 -28.32 -2.71 -17.92
CA SER A 501 -27.18 -2.36 -17.08
C SER A 501 -27.01 -3.34 -15.93
N ASN A 502 -25.76 -3.56 -15.51
CA ASN A 502 -25.48 -4.22 -14.24
C ASN A 502 -25.93 -3.30 -13.11
N SER A 503 -26.97 -3.72 -12.39
CA SER A 503 -27.48 -3.03 -11.22
C SER A 503 -27.15 -3.81 -9.95
N MET A 504 -26.83 -3.11 -8.86
CA MET A 504 -26.64 -3.72 -7.55
C MET A 504 -27.87 -3.54 -6.67
N GLN A 505 -28.19 -4.55 -5.86
CA GLN A 505 -29.23 -4.44 -4.84
C GLN A 505 -28.63 -3.91 -3.53
N ALA A 506 -29.31 -2.95 -2.91
CA ALA A 506 -28.90 -2.37 -1.65
C ALA A 506 -30.08 -2.15 -0.71
N LYS A 507 -29.78 -2.03 0.58
CA LYS A 507 -30.74 -1.72 1.64
C LYS A 507 -30.50 -0.32 2.17
N VAL A 508 -31.54 0.49 2.29
CA VAL A 508 -31.44 1.79 2.96
C VAL A 508 -31.40 1.59 4.47
N LEU A 509 -30.28 1.97 5.12
CA LEU A 509 -30.10 1.87 6.57
C LEU A 509 -30.66 3.10 7.30
N ASN A 510 -30.51 4.28 6.70
CA ASN A 510 -31.08 5.53 7.19
C ASN A 510 -31.11 6.58 6.07
N ASP A 511 -32.00 7.55 6.21
CA ASP A 511 -32.24 8.61 5.23
C ASP A 511 -32.35 9.99 5.88
N SER A 512 -32.14 11.03 5.08
CA SER A 512 -32.51 12.41 5.35
C SER A 512 -32.86 13.12 4.05
N GLU A 513 -33.30 14.36 4.15
CA GLU A 513 -33.65 15.20 2.98
C GLU A 513 -32.49 15.32 1.97
N HIS A 514 -31.25 15.31 2.43
CA HIS A 514 -30.07 15.52 1.59
C HIS A 514 -29.32 14.24 1.21
N GLY A 515 -29.72 13.07 1.70
CA GLY A 515 -28.88 11.88 1.56
C GLY A 515 -29.42 10.60 2.19
N SER A 516 -28.70 9.51 1.95
CA SER A 516 -29.02 8.21 2.54
C SER A 516 -27.75 7.43 2.87
N LEU A 517 -27.82 6.47 3.79
CA LEU A 517 -26.82 5.44 3.99
C LEU A 517 -27.36 4.12 3.47
N LEU A 518 -26.62 3.50 2.56
CA LEU A 518 -26.97 2.22 1.97
C LEU A 518 -26.05 1.10 2.52
N LEU A 519 -26.58 -0.10 2.59
CA LEU A 519 -25.86 -1.35 2.79
C LEU A 519 -25.93 -2.18 1.52
N ILE A 520 -24.78 -2.54 0.96
CA ILE A 520 -24.62 -3.37 -0.23
C ILE A 520 -23.95 -4.67 0.22
N ASN A 521 -24.65 -5.78 0.12
CA ASN A 521 -24.10 -7.10 0.45
C ASN A 521 -23.34 -7.64 -0.76
N LYS A 522 -22.13 -8.17 -0.56
CA LYS A 522 -21.27 -8.72 -1.62
C LYS A 522 -20.98 -7.69 -2.74
N CYS A 523 -20.54 -6.50 -2.35
CA CYS A 523 -20.04 -5.49 -3.28
C CYS A 523 -18.70 -5.94 -3.88
N GLU A 524 -18.76 -6.46 -5.10
CA GLU A 524 -17.58 -6.88 -5.90
C GLU A 524 -17.10 -5.77 -6.85
N ASP A 525 -17.98 -4.81 -7.14
CA ASP A 525 -17.68 -3.69 -8.03
C ASP A 525 -16.78 -2.66 -7.34
N THR A 526 -16.00 -1.94 -8.15
CA THR A 526 -15.23 -0.78 -7.67
C THR A 526 -16.06 0.46 -7.76
N ILE A 527 -16.26 1.04 -6.59
CA ILE A 527 -17.07 2.22 -6.37
C ILE A 527 -16.16 3.27 -5.75
N ASP A 528 -16.13 4.45 -6.34
CA ASP A 528 -15.30 5.56 -5.90
C ASP A 528 -16.11 6.68 -5.23
N VAL A 529 -15.49 7.36 -4.27
CA VAL A 529 -16.08 8.58 -3.71
C VAL A 529 -16.09 9.67 -4.78
N ASN A 530 -17.21 10.40 -4.85
CA ASN A 530 -17.62 11.33 -5.90
C ASN A 530 -18.16 10.68 -7.18
N GLU A 531 -18.31 9.35 -7.22
CA GLU A 531 -18.98 8.68 -8.34
C GLU A 531 -20.49 8.98 -8.34
N LEU A 532 -21.06 9.08 -9.55
CA LEU A 532 -22.49 9.27 -9.76
C LEU A 532 -23.21 7.94 -9.60
N VAL A 533 -24.35 7.96 -8.91
CA VAL A 533 -25.25 6.80 -8.77
C VAL A 533 -26.68 7.19 -9.09
N LEU A 534 -27.38 6.28 -9.76
CA LEU A 534 -28.82 6.32 -9.97
C LEU A 534 -29.47 5.31 -9.05
N LEU A 535 -30.39 5.79 -8.22
CA LEU A 535 -31.25 5.01 -7.36
C LEU A 535 -32.58 4.78 -8.07
N LYS A 536 -32.92 3.51 -8.28
CA LYS A 536 -34.23 3.10 -8.76
C LYS A 536 -35.05 2.60 -7.57
N LEU A 537 -35.99 3.44 -7.18
CA LEU A 537 -37.04 3.15 -6.22
C LEU A 537 -38.28 2.67 -7.00
N GLN A 538 -39.22 2.02 -6.33
CA GLN A 538 -40.40 1.39 -6.97
C GLN A 538 -41.10 2.30 -8.00
N ASN A 539 -41.25 3.59 -7.72
CA ASN A 539 -41.95 4.54 -8.59
C ASN A 539 -41.13 5.79 -8.95
N LYS A 540 -39.80 5.80 -8.69
CA LYS A 540 -38.99 7.01 -8.85
C LYS A 540 -37.53 6.69 -9.17
N LEU A 541 -36.94 7.48 -10.06
CA LEU A 541 -35.50 7.54 -10.27
C LEU A 541 -34.93 8.77 -9.55
N GLN A 542 -33.83 8.58 -8.82
CA GLN A 542 -33.12 9.67 -8.15
C GLN A 542 -31.63 9.55 -8.42
N LEU A 543 -30.99 10.68 -8.72
CA LEU A 543 -29.54 10.73 -8.79
C LEU A 543 -28.95 11.09 -7.43
N ALA A 544 -27.74 10.58 -7.19
CA ALA A 544 -26.93 10.94 -6.04
C ALA A 544 -25.45 10.86 -6.39
N THR A 545 -24.62 11.42 -5.52
CA THR A 545 -23.17 11.23 -5.53
C THR A 545 -22.76 10.49 -4.28
N ILE A 546 -21.80 9.58 -4.41
CA ILE A 546 -21.22 8.89 -3.25
C ILE A 546 -20.31 9.87 -2.49
N CYS A 547 -20.68 10.20 -1.26
CA CYS A 547 -19.90 11.11 -0.41
C CYS A 547 -19.12 10.40 0.70
N TRP A 548 -19.38 9.10 0.89
CA TRP A 548 -18.65 8.26 1.84
C TRP A 548 -18.77 6.80 1.40
N PHE A 549 -17.69 6.03 1.42
CA PHE A 549 -17.73 4.61 1.07
C PHE A 549 -16.77 3.80 1.92
N CYS A 550 -17.24 2.70 2.49
CA CYS A 550 -16.42 1.75 3.22
C CYS A 550 -16.91 0.33 2.97
N ASN A 551 -15.98 -0.58 2.71
CA ASN A 551 -16.21 -1.98 2.43
C ASN A 551 -15.41 -2.82 3.43
N ASP A 552 -16.06 -3.76 4.10
CA ASP A 552 -15.34 -4.68 4.98
C ASP A 552 -14.56 -5.74 4.19
N TRP A 553 -13.79 -6.59 4.86
CA TRP A 553 -13.03 -7.66 4.20
C TRP A 553 -13.89 -8.85 3.74
N GLN A 554 -15.20 -8.83 4.02
CA GLN A 554 -16.21 -9.82 3.60
C GLN A 554 -17.06 -9.30 2.42
N ASN A 555 -16.68 -8.16 1.83
CA ASN A 555 -17.38 -7.48 0.75
C ASN A 555 -18.78 -6.95 1.15
N ASN A 556 -19.04 -6.67 2.42
CA ASN A 556 -20.21 -5.87 2.80
C ASN A 556 -19.80 -4.40 2.80
N ALA A 557 -20.42 -3.63 1.90
CA ALA A 557 -20.14 -2.22 1.75
C ALA A 557 -21.25 -1.36 2.33
N GLN A 558 -20.87 -0.22 2.89
CA GLN A 558 -21.74 0.87 3.26
C GLN A 558 -21.41 2.09 2.41
N ALA A 559 -22.44 2.72 1.84
CA ALA A 559 -22.31 3.87 0.97
C ALA A 559 -23.16 5.03 1.50
N GLY A 560 -22.51 6.14 1.85
CA GLY A 560 -23.16 7.42 2.12
C GLY A 560 -23.39 8.16 0.81
N LEU A 561 -24.64 8.57 0.60
CA LEU A 561 -25.07 9.26 -0.61
C LEU A 561 -25.48 10.70 -0.30
N SER A 562 -25.13 11.61 -1.20
CA SER A 562 -25.67 12.97 -1.28
C SER A 562 -26.60 13.06 -2.48
N LEU A 563 -27.89 13.28 -2.23
CA LEU A 563 -28.90 13.32 -3.28
C LEU A 563 -28.69 14.53 -4.20
N ILE A 564 -28.92 14.34 -5.49
CA ILE A 564 -28.95 15.40 -6.50
C ILE A 564 -30.43 15.69 -6.81
N GLU A 565 -30.81 16.96 -6.69
CA GLU A 565 -32.15 17.39 -7.01
C GLU A 565 -32.45 17.27 -8.52
N GLY A 566 -33.73 17.05 -8.84
CA GLY A 566 -34.21 16.90 -10.21
C GLY A 566 -34.43 15.46 -10.64
N THR A 567 -35.35 15.29 -11.58
CA THR A 567 -35.56 14.00 -12.26
C THR A 567 -34.56 13.91 -13.42
N PRO A 568 -33.79 12.82 -13.53
CA PRO A 568 -32.82 12.66 -14.61
C PRO A 568 -33.49 12.32 -15.93
N GLU A 569 -33.07 13.00 -17.00
CA GLU A 569 -33.48 12.71 -18.36
C GLU A 569 -32.27 12.71 -19.30
N VAL A 570 -32.19 11.73 -20.19
CA VAL A 570 -31.07 11.66 -21.14
C VAL A 570 -31.29 12.64 -22.29
N VAL A 571 -30.23 13.39 -22.59
CA VAL A 571 -30.19 14.36 -23.69
C VAL A 571 -28.91 14.19 -24.49
N THR A 572 -28.91 14.69 -25.72
CA THR A 572 -27.71 14.85 -26.54
C THR A 572 -27.32 16.32 -26.57
N CYS A 573 -26.06 16.60 -26.26
CA CYS A 573 -25.50 17.94 -26.15
C CYS A 573 -24.44 18.16 -27.23
N GLN A 574 -24.51 19.30 -27.92
CA GLN A 574 -23.54 19.70 -28.93
C GLN A 574 -22.91 21.05 -28.56
N PRO A 575 -21.61 21.09 -28.22
CA PRO A 575 -20.86 22.34 -28.05
C PRO A 575 -20.73 23.14 -29.35
N ILE A 576 -20.87 24.46 -29.27
CA ILE A 576 -20.64 25.38 -30.39
C ILE A 576 -19.42 26.29 -30.08
N PRO A 577 -18.43 26.41 -30.99
CA PRO A 577 -18.29 25.70 -32.26
C PRO A 577 -17.87 24.24 -32.05
N GLY A 578 -18.52 23.30 -32.73
CA GLY A 578 -18.22 21.88 -32.61
C GLY A 578 -19.28 20.99 -33.26
N ASN A 579 -18.87 19.82 -33.73
CA ASN A 579 -19.74 18.83 -34.38
C ASN A 579 -19.87 17.52 -33.57
N PHE A 580 -19.13 17.41 -32.46
CA PHE A 580 -19.21 16.23 -31.62
C PHE A 580 -20.48 16.26 -30.76
N LEU A 581 -21.20 15.16 -30.76
CA LEU A 581 -22.37 14.94 -29.92
C LEU A 581 -21.93 14.22 -28.65
N TYR A 582 -22.38 14.74 -27.52
CA TYR A 582 -22.08 14.22 -26.20
C TYR A 582 -23.39 13.75 -25.56
N PRO A 583 -23.45 12.54 -24.99
CA PRO A 583 -24.55 12.23 -24.09
C PRO A 583 -24.53 13.20 -22.89
N GLY A 584 -25.69 13.44 -22.33
CA GLY A 584 -25.88 14.28 -21.15
C GLY A 584 -27.06 13.79 -20.34
N ILE A 585 -27.07 14.14 -19.06
CA ILE A 585 -28.22 13.93 -18.17
C ILE A 585 -28.71 15.31 -17.75
N GLN A 586 -29.86 15.70 -18.27
CA GLN A 586 -30.55 16.92 -17.87
C GLN A 586 -31.27 16.68 -16.54
N LEU A 587 -31.17 17.65 -15.65
CA LEU A 587 -31.89 17.69 -14.38
C LEU A 587 -32.96 18.76 -14.47
N ASN A 588 -34.22 18.36 -14.30
CA ASN A 588 -35.36 19.26 -14.30
C ASN A 588 -35.45 20.00 -12.95
N THR A 589 -34.52 20.93 -12.73
CA THR A 589 -34.39 21.79 -11.54
C THR A 589 -34.56 23.27 -11.90
N GLN A 590 -34.66 24.15 -10.89
CA GLN A 590 -34.56 25.60 -11.07
C GLN A 590 -33.40 26.15 -10.23
N PRO A 591 -32.29 26.62 -10.85
CA PRO A 591 -32.02 26.68 -12.30
C PRO A 591 -31.80 25.28 -12.92
N PRO A 592 -32.01 25.12 -14.24
CA PRO A 592 -31.79 23.85 -14.91
C PRO A 592 -30.30 23.50 -14.91
N ALA A 593 -30.01 22.20 -14.79
CA ALA A 593 -28.66 21.69 -14.69
C ALA A 593 -28.43 20.52 -15.64
N LEU A 594 -27.17 20.34 -16.02
CA LEU A 594 -26.73 19.30 -16.94
C LEU A 594 -25.53 18.57 -16.34
N ILE A 595 -25.51 17.25 -16.47
CA ILE A 595 -24.38 16.39 -16.16
C ILE A 595 -23.85 15.80 -17.47
N THR A 596 -22.57 15.97 -17.75
CA THR A 596 -21.92 15.46 -18.96
C THR A 596 -20.57 14.85 -18.64
N GLN A 597 -20.00 14.10 -19.59
CA GLN A 597 -18.56 13.85 -19.57
C GLN A 597 -17.76 15.17 -19.59
N LYS A 598 -16.49 15.08 -19.21
CA LYS A 598 -15.59 16.25 -19.13
C LYS A 598 -15.35 16.94 -20.47
N GLY A 599 -15.10 18.24 -20.39
CA GLY A 599 -14.68 19.06 -21.53
C GLY A 599 -15.85 19.64 -22.33
N VAL A 600 -17.10 19.32 -21.95
CA VAL A 600 -18.30 19.97 -22.48
C VAL A 600 -18.47 21.35 -21.83
N PHE A 601 -18.17 21.49 -20.53
CA PHE A 601 -18.25 22.78 -19.87
C PHE A 601 -17.09 23.71 -20.25
N SER A 602 -17.44 24.96 -20.52
CA SER A 602 -16.56 26.12 -20.46
C SER A 602 -17.46 27.32 -20.15
N PRO A 603 -17.05 28.33 -19.38
CA PRO A 603 -17.90 29.48 -19.09
C PRO A 603 -18.47 30.13 -20.37
N LYS A 604 -19.78 30.40 -20.41
CA LYS A 604 -20.50 31.05 -21.52
C LYS A 604 -20.47 30.30 -22.86
N ARG A 605 -20.11 29.02 -22.85
CA ARG A 605 -20.13 28.18 -24.04
C ARG A 605 -21.57 27.95 -24.48
N GLN A 606 -21.81 28.08 -25.78
CA GLN A 606 -23.10 27.77 -26.36
C GLN A 606 -23.22 26.25 -26.57
N LEU A 607 -24.38 25.70 -26.23
CA LEU A 607 -24.73 24.30 -26.40
C LEU A 607 -26.06 24.21 -27.15
N THR A 608 -26.20 23.23 -28.04
CA THR A 608 -27.52 22.75 -28.47
C THR A 608 -27.83 21.48 -27.69
N ILE A 609 -28.95 21.45 -26.98
CA ILE A 609 -29.41 20.30 -26.20
C ILE A 609 -30.64 19.74 -26.88
N SER A 610 -30.69 18.43 -27.10
CA SER A 610 -31.78 17.75 -27.79
C SER A 610 -32.19 16.49 -27.03
N ASN A 611 -33.48 16.20 -27.03
CA ASN A 611 -34.05 14.98 -26.47
C ASN A 611 -34.74 14.20 -27.59
N SER A 612 -34.79 12.88 -27.48
CA SER A 612 -35.54 11.99 -28.37
C SER A 612 -37.02 12.37 -28.56
N LYS A 613 -37.61 13.14 -27.63
CA LYS A 613 -39.04 13.51 -27.61
C LYS A 613 -39.35 14.99 -27.87
N GLU A 614 -38.35 15.88 -27.87
CA GLU A 614 -38.57 17.35 -27.95
C GLU A 614 -37.64 18.05 -28.97
N ALA A 615 -38.01 19.27 -29.37
CA ALA A 615 -37.21 20.13 -30.23
C ALA A 615 -35.90 20.56 -29.54
N SER A 616 -34.84 20.72 -30.32
CA SER A 616 -33.54 21.17 -29.83
C SER A 616 -33.61 22.56 -29.19
N ILE A 617 -33.06 22.71 -27.99
CA ILE A 617 -32.92 24.00 -27.30
C ILE A 617 -31.50 24.55 -27.45
N ASN A 618 -31.37 25.86 -27.60
CA ASN A 618 -30.10 26.54 -27.53
C ASN A 618 -29.87 27.03 -26.10
N ALA A 619 -28.71 26.72 -25.53
CA ALA A 619 -28.35 26.98 -24.15
C ALA A 619 -26.96 27.62 -24.05
N GLU A 620 -26.74 28.38 -22.97
CA GLU A 620 -25.43 28.90 -22.59
C GLU A 620 -25.05 28.37 -21.21
N THR A 621 -23.86 27.79 -21.09
CA THR A 621 -23.31 27.32 -19.81
C THR A 621 -23.05 28.49 -18.86
N LYS A 622 -23.35 28.29 -17.58
CA LYS A 622 -23.25 29.33 -16.56
C LYS A 622 -22.28 28.95 -15.44
N ASP A 623 -22.75 28.21 -14.44
CA ASP A 623 -21.98 27.92 -13.22
C ASP A 623 -21.60 26.44 -13.17
N LEU A 624 -20.32 26.14 -12.96
CA LEU A 624 -19.84 24.78 -12.70
C LEU A 624 -20.04 24.44 -11.22
N PHE A 625 -20.87 23.44 -10.93
CA PHE A 625 -21.09 22.98 -9.55
C PHE A 625 -20.04 21.97 -9.11
N SER A 626 -19.73 20.99 -9.97
CA SER A 626 -18.76 19.95 -9.65
C SER A 626 -18.11 19.41 -10.91
N ALA A 627 -16.84 19.02 -10.79
CA ALA A 627 -16.08 18.30 -11.81
C ALA A 627 -15.30 17.19 -11.11
N THR A 628 -15.61 15.94 -11.44
CA THR A 628 -14.98 14.74 -10.86
C THR A 628 -13.86 14.26 -11.77
N LEU A 629 -13.51 12.96 -11.81
CA LEU A 629 -12.69 12.42 -12.91
C LEU A 629 -13.53 12.07 -14.13
N ASP A 630 -14.81 11.72 -13.93
CA ASP A 630 -15.67 11.09 -14.95
C ASP A 630 -16.70 12.06 -15.54
N TYR A 631 -17.18 13.03 -14.75
CA TYR A 631 -18.25 13.94 -15.18
C TYR A 631 -18.06 15.37 -14.69
N GLU A 632 -18.80 16.28 -15.33
CA GLU A 632 -18.99 17.68 -14.95
C GLU A 632 -20.49 17.94 -14.76
N ARG A 633 -20.84 18.72 -13.73
CA ARG A 633 -22.20 19.17 -13.46
C ARG A 633 -22.24 20.69 -13.43
N PHE A 634 -23.11 21.29 -14.23
CA PHE A 634 -23.20 22.74 -14.35
C PHE A 634 -24.63 23.22 -14.64
N THR A 635 -24.90 24.49 -14.37
CA THR A 635 -26.14 25.17 -14.79
C THR A 635 -26.02 25.73 -16.19
N TYR A 636 -27.17 25.93 -16.83
CA TYR A 636 -27.25 26.65 -18.09
C TYR A 636 -28.46 27.58 -18.13
N ILE A 637 -28.46 28.49 -19.11
CA ILE A 637 -29.58 29.38 -19.42
C ILE A 637 -30.07 29.04 -20.82
N VAL A 638 -31.38 28.89 -20.99
CA VAL A 638 -31.99 28.70 -22.32
C VAL A 638 -32.01 30.05 -23.04
N LYS A 639 -31.45 30.10 -24.25
CA LYS A 639 -31.57 31.26 -25.14
C LYS A 639 -32.85 31.12 -25.94
N ALA A 640 -33.81 32.00 -25.69
CA ALA A 640 -34.93 32.19 -26.61
C ALA A 640 -34.35 32.62 -27.97
N GLY A 641 -34.81 31.97 -29.04
CA GLY A 641 -34.36 32.27 -30.40
C GLY A 641 -34.46 33.77 -30.69
N SER A 642 -33.38 34.35 -31.18
CA SER A 642 -33.35 35.65 -31.83
C SER A 642 -33.97 35.56 -33.22
#